data_AF-A0A7R9WA70-F1
#
_entry.id   AF-A0A7R9WA70-F1
#
_cell.length_a   1.000
_cell.length_b   1.000
_cell.length_c   1.000
_cell.angle_alpha   90.00
_cell.angle_beta   90.00
_cell.angle_gamma   90.00
#
_symmetry.space_group_name_H-M   'P 1'
#
loop_
_entity.id
_entity.type
_entity.pdbx_description
1 polymer ?
#
loop_
_entity_poly.entity_id
_entity_poly.type
_entity_poly.pdbx_seq_one_letter_code
_entity_poly.pdbx_strand_id
1 'polypeptide(L)'
;MSCTRALLHTPQRATPRALDVHRRISFVRTRVRARATPTPTPPDADACALASPWRFEGTKRLYGAERFAALERAHVLVIGLGGVGSWAVEALARSGIGALTLADLDDVCETNVNRQVAALTSTVGMSKAHVLAKRVRDINPDCDVRIVEDFVQGWNVEAIVERGEGARRAAADDADEDEDVSGAWRRPDYVLDAIDKERDKAAIVAYCVHARVPLCVTGGAGGLDSLQDVRADDLSSTTFNRLASMTRKTLRKDYNFPKDTEGPTFPGGKKSAAKKARKSSKWGVKCVYAPENQNVFKTAGTKGRGGIGCDGVGGSAVFVTGAIGFKAASEIALDLMQEKTSSSSNYGPATTGWRSRVWPSTATVAVDGSSDTVEGIPHDIVSSTNVTETDELIDSNETAKGLEPSKRDASQPTSANLAAAAKLDAEEIFDAHCHWHLDGDQKVVRELCARLAGACMTTTRPGDWNDALAIREGDQPVNVPVALGVHPWWAHLEKESKDAWMTRLRDAVTSVPSCVVGEIGLDKVAVPPDADADYENQLDCFARQLALATELKKPVVVHCVKATGDMQRMFREAPDLPPRIYMHSFGGSSEFLRQLTTMKKYGDRFYFGFSSVINLRSPKTQDIIRTTPDDRLLLESDLCDPMRAEYELRIMLAFIADVKGWSVNDAARITRENANRFYGE
;
A
#
# COMPACT_ATOMS: atom_id res chain seq x y z
N MET A 1 14.33 -43.56 -56.79
CA MET A 1 13.43 -44.73 -56.81
C MET A 1 12.27 -44.42 -55.86
N SER A 2 11.13 -43.93 -56.38
CA SER A 2 9.81 -44.64 -56.45
C SER A 2 9.11 -44.74 -55.08
N CYS A 3 7.84 -44.40 -54.81
CA CYS A 3 6.60 -44.08 -55.56
C CYS A 3 5.56 -43.52 -54.53
N THR A 4 4.83 -42.42 -54.79
CA THR A 4 3.37 -42.31 -55.11
C THR A 4 2.39 -43.06 -54.16
N ARG A 5 1.26 -42.55 -53.62
CA ARG A 5 0.13 -41.84 -54.27
C ARG A 5 -1.00 -41.42 -53.26
N ALA A 6 -1.44 -40.16 -53.37
CA ALA A 6 -2.80 -39.54 -53.39
C ALA A 6 -3.90 -39.67 -52.29
N LEU A 7 -4.74 -38.59 -52.29
CA LEU A 7 -6.14 -38.37 -51.84
C LEU A 7 -6.28 -37.57 -50.52
N LEU A 8 -7.08 -36.49 -50.34
CA LEU A 8 -8.17 -35.86 -51.10
C LEU A 8 -8.48 -34.41 -50.62
N HIS A 9 -8.88 -33.59 -51.60
CA HIS A 9 -9.74 -32.39 -51.64
C HIS A 9 -10.22 -31.63 -50.39
N THR A 10 -9.99 -30.30 -50.45
CA THR A 10 -10.78 -29.19 -49.87
C THR A 10 -12.13 -28.98 -50.57
N PRO A 11 -13.20 -28.57 -49.85
CA PRO A 11 -14.35 -27.91 -50.44
C PRO A 11 -14.51 -26.43 -50.01
N GLN A 12 -15.00 -25.66 -50.98
CA GLN A 12 -15.28 -24.23 -50.97
C GLN A 12 -16.47 -23.84 -50.08
N ARG A 13 -16.45 -22.59 -49.58
CA ARG A 13 -17.57 -21.89 -48.93
C ARG A 13 -18.71 -21.62 -49.92
N ALA A 14 -19.93 -21.99 -49.53
CA ALA A 14 -21.18 -21.57 -50.17
C ALA A 14 -21.95 -20.59 -49.25
N THR A 15 -22.50 -19.53 -49.84
CA THR A 15 -23.39 -18.53 -49.24
C THR A 15 -24.78 -19.09 -48.89
N PRO A 16 -25.47 -18.66 -47.81
CA PRO A 16 -26.87 -19.00 -47.60
C PRO A 16 -27.83 -17.96 -48.20
N ARG A 17 -28.90 -18.50 -48.81
CA ARG A 17 -30.04 -17.81 -49.42
C ARG A 17 -30.98 -17.18 -48.38
N ALA A 18 -31.60 -16.07 -48.77
CA ALA A 18 -32.72 -15.44 -48.09
C ALA A 18 -33.97 -16.34 -48.10
N LEU A 19 -34.69 -16.39 -46.98
CA LEU A 19 -36.05 -16.92 -46.88
C LEU A 19 -36.95 -15.82 -46.31
N ASP A 20 -37.87 -15.40 -47.18
CA ASP A 20 -38.91 -14.42 -46.98
C ASP A 20 -40.12 -15.08 -46.30
N VAL A 21 -40.59 -14.54 -45.17
CA VAL A 21 -41.90 -14.89 -44.60
C VAL A 21 -42.56 -13.63 -44.04
N HIS A 22 -43.47 -13.07 -44.82
CA HIS A 22 -44.42 -12.04 -44.41
C HIS A 22 -45.34 -12.49 -43.27
N ARG A 23 -45.40 -11.72 -42.18
CA ARG A 23 -46.61 -11.56 -41.37
C ARG A 23 -46.87 -10.07 -41.09
N ARG A 24 -47.97 -9.57 -41.65
CA ARG A 24 -48.52 -8.23 -41.44
C ARG A 24 -49.14 -8.14 -40.05
N ILE A 25 -48.73 -7.14 -39.25
CA ILE A 25 -49.53 -6.60 -38.14
C ILE A 25 -49.79 -5.13 -38.47
N SER A 26 -51.06 -4.82 -38.67
CA SER A 26 -51.58 -3.49 -38.97
C SER A 26 -51.70 -2.65 -37.69
N PHE A 27 -50.89 -1.59 -37.57
CA PHE A 27 -51.11 -0.53 -36.58
C PHE A 27 -51.83 0.66 -37.21
N VAL A 28 -52.95 1.04 -36.60
CA VAL A 28 -53.76 2.21 -36.93
C VAL A 28 -52.95 3.48 -36.64
N ARG A 29 -52.70 4.31 -37.67
CA ARG A 29 -52.08 5.64 -37.52
C ARG A 29 -53.15 6.68 -37.24
N THR A 30 -53.27 7.12 -35.99
CA THR A 30 -53.98 8.36 -35.64
C THR A 30 -53.05 9.54 -35.96
N ARG A 31 -53.47 10.42 -36.90
CA ARG A 31 -52.73 11.65 -37.22
C ARG A 31 -52.98 12.71 -36.15
N VAL A 32 -51.99 12.99 -35.31
CA VAL A 32 -51.91 14.26 -34.55
C VAL A 32 -51.06 15.22 -35.38
N ARG A 33 -51.63 16.38 -35.75
CA ARG A 33 -50.87 17.47 -36.38
C ARG A 33 -49.98 18.14 -35.32
N ALA A 34 -48.68 17.86 -35.36
CA ALA A 34 -47.69 18.63 -34.61
C ALA A 34 -47.40 19.95 -35.33
N ARG A 35 -47.44 21.06 -34.60
CA ARG A 35 -47.08 22.41 -35.06
C ARG A 35 -45.55 22.46 -35.17
N ALA A 36 -45.01 22.89 -36.32
CA ALA A 36 -43.56 22.99 -36.52
C ALA A 36 -42.96 24.07 -35.61
N THR A 37 -42.12 23.66 -34.66
CA THR A 37 -41.18 24.53 -33.96
C THR A 37 -39.90 24.64 -34.78
N PRO A 38 -39.25 25.82 -34.84
CA PRO A 38 -38.02 25.99 -35.61
C PRO A 38 -36.92 25.06 -35.08
N THR A 39 -36.24 24.38 -35.99
CA THR A 39 -35.04 23.59 -35.71
C THR A 39 -33.93 24.54 -35.24
N PRO A 40 -33.31 24.33 -34.07
CA PRO A 40 -32.17 25.13 -33.67
C PRO A 40 -31.00 24.81 -34.62
N THR A 41 -30.37 25.85 -35.16
CA THR A 41 -29.08 25.76 -35.84
C THR A 41 -28.04 25.19 -34.87
N PRO A 42 -27.10 24.34 -35.33
CA PRO A 42 -26.00 23.88 -34.49
C PRO A 42 -25.20 25.12 -34.05
N PRO A 43 -24.80 25.22 -32.77
CA PRO A 43 -23.98 26.34 -32.32
C PRO A 43 -22.62 26.29 -33.00
N ASP A 44 -22.05 27.45 -33.30
CA ASP A 44 -20.67 27.62 -33.76
C ASP A 44 -19.71 26.86 -32.83
N ALA A 45 -18.76 26.10 -33.39
CA ALA A 45 -17.82 25.28 -32.63
C ALA A 45 -16.99 26.11 -31.64
N ASP A 46 -16.72 27.38 -31.94
CA ASP A 46 -15.97 28.31 -31.09
C ASP A 46 -16.80 28.95 -29.97
N ALA A 47 -18.14 28.90 -30.03
CA ALA A 47 -19.01 29.42 -28.97
C ALA A 47 -19.20 28.42 -27.80
N CYS A 48 -18.72 27.19 -27.93
CA CYS A 48 -18.83 26.14 -26.92
C CYS A 48 -17.79 26.28 -25.78
N ALA A 49 -16.83 27.20 -25.92
CA ALA A 49 -15.73 27.42 -24.97
C ALA A 49 -16.13 28.27 -23.74
N LEU A 50 -17.31 28.89 -23.72
CA LEU A 50 -17.88 29.53 -22.53
C LEU A 50 -18.76 28.51 -21.80
N ALA A 51 -18.55 28.34 -20.48
CA ALA A 51 -19.27 27.45 -19.57
C ALA A 51 -20.74 27.26 -19.99
N SER A 52 -21.04 26.13 -20.64
CA SER A 52 -22.41 25.88 -21.12
C SER A 52 -23.33 25.74 -19.91
N PRO A 53 -24.30 26.64 -19.70
CA PRO A 53 -25.19 26.60 -18.53
C PRO A 53 -26.07 25.34 -18.51
N TRP A 54 -26.00 24.53 -19.56
CA TRP A 54 -26.82 23.35 -19.78
C TRP A 54 -26.21 22.04 -19.24
N ARG A 55 -24.88 21.97 -18.99
CA ARG A 55 -24.19 20.70 -18.63
C ARG A 55 -24.87 20.00 -17.44
N PHE A 56 -25.24 20.78 -16.42
CA PHE A 56 -25.81 20.26 -15.17
C PHE A 56 -27.27 20.68 -14.94
N GLU A 57 -27.97 21.15 -15.97
CA GLU A 57 -29.38 21.54 -15.84
C GLU A 57 -30.28 20.36 -15.40
N GLY A 58 -29.91 19.12 -15.75
CA GLY A 58 -30.56 17.92 -15.20
C GLY A 58 -30.42 17.81 -13.68
N THR A 59 -29.18 17.94 -13.18
CA THR A 59 -28.86 17.90 -11.74
C THR A 59 -29.50 19.06 -10.99
N LYS A 60 -29.46 20.27 -11.56
CA LYS A 60 -30.08 21.47 -11.00
C LYS A 60 -31.61 21.37 -10.91
N ARG A 61 -32.28 20.79 -11.91
CA ARG A 61 -33.72 20.51 -11.85
C ARG A 61 -34.08 19.44 -10.81
N LEU A 62 -33.20 18.46 -10.60
CA LEU A 62 -33.42 17.40 -9.63
C LEU A 62 -33.29 17.88 -8.18
N TYR A 63 -32.23 18.64 -7.88
CA TYR A 63 -31.90 19.03 -6.50
C TYR A 63 -32.25 20.49 -6.15
N GLY A 64 -32.58 21.32 -7.15
CA GLY A 64 -32.83 22.74 -6.97
C GLY A 64 -31.54 23.58 -7.05
N ALA A 65 -31.69 24.87 -7.38
CA ALA A 65 -30.57 25.78 -7.63
C ALA A 65 -29.67 25.98 -6.41
N GLU A 66 -30.24 26.07 -5.20
CA GLU A 66 -29.47 26.30 -3.98
C GLU A 66 -28.56 25.13 -3.61
N ARG A 67 -29.10 23.90 -3.64
CA ARG A 67 -28.34 22.68 -3.36
C ARG A 67 -27.30 22.41 -4.43
N PHE A 68 -27.64 22.66 -5.69
CA PHE A 68 -26.68 22.57 -6.78
C PHE A 68 -25.51 23.54 -6.59
N ALA A 69 -25.78 24.79 -6.20
CA ALA A 69 -24.73 25.76 -5.90
C ALA A 69 -23.83 25.33 -4.72
N ALA A 70 -24.30 24.47 -3.81
CA ALA A 70 -23.46 23.86 -2.79
C ALA A 70 -22.47 22.85 -3.39
N LEU A 71 -22.89 22.04 -4.37
CA LEU A 71 -22.01 21.13 -5.12
C LEU A 71 -20.97 21.90 -5.94
N GLU A 72 -21.38 22.96 -6.63
CA GLU A 72 -20.48 23.82 -7.41
C GLU A 72 -19.41 24.50 -6.55
N ARG A 73 -19.68 24.72 -5.26
CA ARG A 73 -18.71 25.26 -4.32
C ARG A 73 -17.94 24.19 -3.57
N ALA A 74 -18.23 22.91 -3.75
CA ALA A 74 -17.60 21.85 -2.96
C ALA A 74 -16.23 21.44 -3.54
N HIS A 75 -15.29 21.16 -2.63
CA HIS A 75 -14.02 20.49 -2.92
C HIS A 75 -14.03 19.09 -2.32
N VAL A 76 -13.84 18.07 -3.16
CA VAL A 76 -13.74 16.67 -2.72
C VAL A 76 -12.35 16.10 -3.04
N LEU A 77 -11.69 15.54 -2.03
CA LEU A 77 -10.46 14.76 -2.19
C LEU A 77 -10.82 13.28 -2.36
N VAL A 78 -10.42 12.68 -3.48
CA VAL A 78 -10.61 11.25 -3.76
C VAL A 78 -9.27 10.54 -3.69
N ILE A 79 -9.17 9.58 -2.79
CA ILE A 79 -7.95 8.83 -2.51
C ILE A 79 -8.12 7.40 -3.01
N GLY A 80 -7.24 6.99 -3.93
CA GLY A 80 -7.31 5.71 -4.62
C GLY A 80 -8.25 5.77 -5.83
N LEU A 81 -7.69 5.66 -7.02
CA LEU A 81 -8.32 5.84 -8.33
C LEU A 81 -8.48 4.50 -9.08
N GLY A 82 -8.57 3.40 -8.32
CA GLY A 82 -8.79 2.06 -8.83
C GLY A 82 -10.26 1.76 -9.21
N GLY A 83 -10.68 0.52 -8.99
CA GLY A 83 -12.00 0.02 -9.42
C GLY A 83 -13.21 0.74 -8.82
N VAL A 84 -13.08 1.39 -7.67
CA VAL A 84 -14.19 2.11 -7.01
C VAL A 84 -14.03 3.62 -7.20
N GLY A 85 -12.85 4.16 -6.85
CA GLY A 85 -12.61 5.61 -6.88
C GLY A 85 -12.73 6.21 -8.28
N SER A 86 -12.28 5.52 -9.33
CA SER A 86 -12.37 6.05 -10.70
C SER A 86 -13.81 6.33 -11.15
N TRP A 87 -14.77 5.47 -10.78
CA TRP A 87 -16.21 5.71 -11.05
C TRP A 87 -16.82 6.75 -10.13
N ALA A 88 -16.33 6.87 -8.90
CA ALA A 88 -16.77 7.93 -7.99
C ALA A 88 -16.34 9.32 -8.51
N VAL A 89 -15.10 9.45 -9.01
CA VAL A 89 -14.62 10.67 -9.68
C VAL A 89 -15.50 11.04 -10.86
N GLU A 90 -15.76 10.08 -11.76
CA GLU A 90 -16.63 10.29 -12.92
C GLU A 90 -18.03 10.77 -12.50
N ALA A 91 -18.63 10.16 -11.48
CA ALA A 91 -19.95 10.55 -10.98
C ALA A 91 -19.97 11.91 -10.28
N LEU A 92 -18.95 12.25 -9.49
CA LEU A 92 -18.81 13.56 -8.84
C LEU A 92 -18.65 14.67 -9.89
N ALA A 93 -17.80 14.46 -10.90
CA ALA A 93 -17.62 15.40 -12.00
C ALA A 93 -18.94 15.63 -12.76
N ARG A 94 -19.67 14.56 -13.07
CA ARG A 94 -20.98 14.63 -13.74
C ARG A 94 -22.10 15.21 -12.87
N SER A 95 -21.87 15.34 -11.57
CA SER A 95 -22.81 15.96 -10.62
C SER A 95 -22.56 17.46 -10.42
N GLY A 96 -21.53 18.04 -11.05
CA GLY A 96 -21.21 19.46 -10.94
C GLY A 96 -20.41 19.82 -9.69
N ILE A 97 -19.61 18.89 -9.14
CA ILE A 97 -18.66 19.24 -8.09
C ILE A 97 -17.63 20.24 -8.65
N GLY A 98 -17.43 21.34 -7.93
CA GLY A 98 -16.60 22.46 -8.39
C GLY A 98 -15.10 22.22 -8.32
N ALA A 99 -14.63 21.40 -7.38
CA ALA A 99 -13.22 21.06 -7.27
C ALA A 99 -13.00 19.59 -6.87
N LEU A 100 -12.04 18.94 -7.53
CA LEU A 100 -11.66 17.55 -7.27
C LEU A 100 -10.14 17.45 -7.12
N THR A 101 -9.67 16.92 -6.00
CA THR A 101 -8.27 16.49 -5.87
C THR A 101 -8.20 14.97 -6.01
N LEU A 102 -7.37 14.49 -6.92
CA LEU A 102 -7.22 13.08 -7.26
C LEU A 102 -5.87 12.58 -6.76
N ALA A 103 -5.86 11.67 -5.78
CA ALA A 103 -4.64 11.15 -5.17
C ALA A 103 -4.44 9.66 -5.50
N ASP A 104 -3.44 9.37 -6.32
CA ASP A 104 -2.97 8.02 -6.68
C ASP A 104 -1.59 8.12 -7.36
N LEU A 105 -0.74 7.11 -7.15
CA LEU A 105 0.59 7.01 -7.77
C LEU A 105 0.68 5.89 -8.82
N ASP A 106 -0.37 5.07 -8.96
CA ASP A 106 -0.36 3.95 -9.91
C ASP A 106 -0.62 4.40 -11.35
N ASP A 107 -0.04 3.64 -12.28
CA ASP A 107 -0.36 3.68 -13.71
C ASP A 107 -1.53 2.77 -14.08
N VAL A 108 -2.17 3.10 -15.21
CA VAL A 108 -3.19 2.26 -15.83
C VAL A 108 -2.55 0.98 -16.37
N CYS A 109 -3.00 -0.17 -15.86
CA CYS A 109 -2.56 -1.48 -16.34
C CYS A 109 -3.65 -2.14 -17.21
N GLU A 110 -3.28 -2.98 -18.19
CA GLU A 110 -4.24 -3.76 -18.99
C GLU A 110 -5.16 -4.62 -18.10
N THR A 111 -4.64 -5.15 -17.00
CA THR A 111 -5.42 -5.93 -16.02
C THR A 111 -6.52 -5.13 -15.31
N ASN A 112 -6.57 -3.81 -15.50
CA ASN A 112 -7.56 -2.92 -14.89
C ASN A 112 -8.85 -2.78 -15.72
N VAL A 113 -8.83 -3.18 -17.00
CA VAL A 113 -9.94 -3.02 -17.97
C VAL A 113 -11.26 -3.59 -17.46
N ASN A 114 -11.22 -4.65 -16.66
CA ASN A 114 -12.42 -5.30 -16.12
C ASN A 114 -13.21 -4.44 -15.10
N ARG A 115 -12.63 -3.34 -14.59
CA ARG A 115 -13.19 -2.62 -13.42
C ARG A 115 -12.92 -1.12 -13.33
N GLN A 116 -11.97 -0.56 -14.06
CA GLN A 116 -11.58 0.86 -13.91
C GLN A 116 -11.98 1.68 -15.14
N VAL A 117 -12.59 2.85 -14.95
CA VAL A 117 -13.01 3.69 -16.10
C VAL A 117 -11.82 4.31 -16.85
N ALA A 118 -10.68 4.46 -16.19
CA ALA A 118 -9.44 4.97 -16.80
C ALA A 118 -8.74 3.95 -17.70
N ALA A 119 -9.10 2.66 -17.64
CA ALA A 119 -8.41 1.58 -18.33
C ALA A 119 -8.98 1.36 -19.74
N LEU A 120 -8.34 1.98 -20.73
CA LEU A 120 -8.59 1.82 -22.16
C LEU A 120 -7.30 1.38 -22.83
N THR A 121 -7.37 0.73 -23.99
CA THR A 121 -6.18 0.37 -24.77
C THR A 121 -5.26 1.57 -25.03
N SER A 122 -5.84 2.76 -25.22
CA SER A 122 -5.10 4.00 -25.47
C SER A 122 -4.46 4.64 -24.23
N THR A 123 -4.77 4.15 -23.03
CA THR A 123 -4.33 4.77 -21.76
C THR A 123 -3.46 3.86 -20.91
N VAL A 124 -3.22 2.61 -21.34
CA VAL A 124 -2.31 1.68 -20.65
C VAL A 124 -0.91 2.30 -20.56
N GLY A 125 -0.31 2.25 -19.37
CA GLY A 125 1.01 2.82 -19.06
C GLY A 125 1.00 4.31 -18.69
N MET A 126 -0.17 4.97 -18.69
CA MET A 126 -0.30 6.36 -18.24
C MET A 126 -0.72 6.42 -16.77
N SER A 127 -0.35 7.49 -16.06
CA SER A 127 -0.80 7.77 -14.70
C SER A 127 -2.33 7.81 -14.60
N LYS A 128 -2.90 7.03 -13.65
CA LYS A 128 -4.36 7.00 -13.43
C LYS A 128 -4.91 8.38 -13.10
N ALA A 129 -4.18 9.14 -12.28
CA ALA A 129 -4.60 10.46 -11.84
C ALA A 129 -4.65 11.45 -13.00
N HIS A 130 -3.64 11.45 -13.87
CA HIS A 130 -3.61 12.27 -15.07
C HIS A 130 -4.73 11.92 -16.07
N VAL A 131 -4.94 10.62 -16.34
CA VAL A 131 -6.01 10.16 -17.24
C VAL A 131 -7.38 10.59 -16.71
N LEU A 132 -7.65 10.41 -15.42
CA LEU A 132 -8.92 10.83 -14.83
C LEU A 132 -9.06 12.35 -14.76
N ALA A 133 -8.00 13.09 -14.48
CA ALA A 133 -8.06 14.56 -14.45
C ALA A 133 -8.43 15.14 -15.81
N LYS A 134 -7.85 14.60 -16.89
CA LYS A 134 -8.24 14.94 -18.27
C LYS A 134 -9.72 14.66 -18.52
N ARG A 135 -10.20 13.47 -18.13
CA ARG A 135 -11.61 13.11 -18.27
C ARG A 135 -12.54 14.02 -17.47
N VAL A 136 -12.16 14.43 -16.26
CA VAL A 136 -12.95 15.38 -15.45
C VAL A 136 -13.05 16.72 -16.18
N ARG A 137 -11.95 17.23 -16.75
CA ARG A 137 -11.96 18.47 -17.54
C ARG A 137 -12.82 18.36 -18.81
N ASP A 138 -12.79 17.22 -19.49
CA ASP A 138 -13.66 16.96 -20.64
C ASP A 138 -15.16 16.97 -20.24
N ILE A 139 -15.48 16.51 -19.02
CA ILE A 139 -16.84 16.51 -18.47
C ILE A 139 -17.25 17.91 -18.00
N ASN A 140 -16.38 18.56 -17.24
CA ASN A 140 -16.58 19.85 -16.59
C ASN A 140 -15.30 20.70 -16.67
N PRO A 141 -15.12 21.49 -17.73
CA PRO A 141 -13.99 22.41 -17.88
C PRO A 141 -13.87 23.44 -16.75
N ASP A 142 -14.98 23.74 -16.07
CA ASP A 142 -15.02 24.69 -14.95
C ASP A 142 -14.64 24.03 -13.61
N CYS A 143 -14.42 22.71 -13.58
CA CYS A 143 -13.96 22.01 -12.40
C CYS A 143 -12.48 22.31 -12.14
N ASP A 144 -12.16 22.74 -10.93
CA ASP A 144 -10.77 22.85 -10.49
C ASP A 144 -10.22 21.46 -10.10
N VAL A 145 -9.46 20.87 -11.01
CA VAL A 145 -8.91 19.52 -10.84
C VAL A 145 -7.45 19.59 -10.43
N ARG A 146 -7.13 18.96 -9.31
CA ARG A 146 -5.76 18.81 -8.80
C ARG A 146 -5.37 17.35 -8.72
N ILE A 147 -4.08 17.07 -8.84
CA ILE A 147 -3.51 15.74 -8.75
C ILE A 147 -2.49 15.74 -7.61
N VAL A 148 -2.51 14.68 -6.81
CA VAL A 148 -1.45 14.33 -5.86
C VAL A 148 -0.89 12.98 -6.33
N GLU A 149 0.31 12.99 -6.90
CA GLU A 149 1.00 11.77 -7.34
C GLU A 149 1.79 11.18 -6.18
N ASP A 150 1.06 10.66 -5.19
CA ASP A 150 1.65 10.00 -4.03
C ASP A 150 0.65 8.98 -3.47
N PHE A 151 1.16 8.00 -2.73
CA PHE A 151 0.32 7.16 -1.89
C PHE A 151 -0.05 7.94 -0.63
N VAL A 152 -1.36 8.08 -0.37
CA VAL A 152 -1.81 8.70 0.88
C VAL A 152 -1.72 7.69 2.02
N GLN A 153 -0.87 8.01 2.99
CA GLN A 153 -0.48 7.16 4.12
C GLN A 153 -0.53 7.95 5.43
N GLY A 154 -0.25 7.29 6.55
CA GLY A 154 -0.31 7.92 7.87
C GLY A 154 0.62 9.11 8.06
N TRP A 155 1.77 9.15 7.38
CA TRP A 155 2.77 10.20 7.55
C TRP A 155 2.49 11.46 6.72
N ASN A 156 1.78 11.36 5.58
CA ASN A 156 1.49 12.49 4.68
C ASN A 156 0.01 12.91 4.63
N VAL A 157 -0.94 12.13 5.16
CA VAL A 157 -2.38 12.47 5.07
C VAL A 157 -2.72 13.82 5.70
N GLU A 158 -2.08 14.19 6.82
CA GLU A 158 -2.28 15.50 7.46
C GLU A 158 -1.82 16.63 6.54
N ALA A 159 -0.60 16.50 6.01
CA ALA A 159 -0.01 17.42 5.07
C ALA A 159 -0.87 17.65 3.82
N ILE A 160 -1.31 16.55 3.20
CA ILE A 160 -2.14 16.57 2.00
C ILE A 160 -3.48 17.23 2.28
N VAL A 161 -4.17 16.85 3.36
CA VAL A 161 -5.52 17.36 3.64
C VAL A 161 -5.51 18.83 4.09
N GLU A 162 -4.57 19.22 4.95
CA GLU A 162 -4.54 20.60 5.49
C GLU A 162 -3.88 21.60 4.56
N ARG A 163 -2.81 21.20 3.86
CA ARG A 163 -1.97 22.11 3.08
C ARG A 163 -1.94 21.80 1.59
N GLY A 164 -2.51 20.68 1.14
CA GLY A 164 -2.43 20.28 -0.26
C GLY A 164 -1.02 19.90 -0.67
N GLU A 165 -0.23 19.36 0.27
CA GLU A 165 1.17 19.00 -0.01
C GLU A 165 1.25 18.01 -1.19
N GLY A 166 2.09 18.33 -2.18
CA GLY A 166 2.18 17.56 -3.43
C GLY A 166 1.03 17.76 -4.43
N ALA A 167 0.01 18.56 -4.11
CA ALA A 167 -1.10 18.83 -5.02
C ALA A 167 -0.68 19.80 -6.13
N ARG A 168 -0.76 19.36 -7.38
CA ARG A 168 -0.55 20.18 -8.58
C ARG A 168 -1.87 20.35 -9.32
N ARG A 169 -2.14 21.52 -9.87
CA ARG A 169 -3.30 21.72 -10.74
C ARG A 169 -3.06 20.96 -12.05
N ALA A 170 -4.05 20.19 -12.50
CA ALA A 170 -3.91 19.43 -13.73
C ALA A 170 -3.98 20.37 -14.94
N ALA A 171 -2.85 20.60 -15.62
CA ALA A 171 -2.76 21.46 -16.81
C ALA A 171 -3.68 20.99 -17.94
N ALA A 172 -4.15 21.92 -18.77
CA ALA A 172 -5.10 21.63 -19.86
C ALA A 172 -4.50 20.71 -20.93
N ASP A 173 -3.20 20.85 -21.22
CA ASP A 173 -2.41 20.08 -22.19
C ASP A 173 -1.04 19.70 -21.59
N ASP A 174 -0.27 18.83 -22.26
CA ASP A 174 1.09 18.36 -21.92
C ASP A 174 2.16 19.50 -21.88
N ALA A 175 1.74 20.73 -21.61
CA ALA A 175 2.62 21.86 -21.38
C ALA A 175 3.25 21.72 -19.99
N ASP A 176 4.56 21.48 -19.99
CA ASP A 176 5.46 21.94 -18.94
C ASP A 176 5.17 23.42 -18.70
N GLU A 177 4.51 23.76 -17.59
CA GLU A 177 4.75 24.98 -16.83
C GLU A 177 3.90 24.97 -15.55
N ASP A 178 4.62 25.00 -14.43
CA ASP A 178 4.12 25.28 -13.09
C ASP A 178 3.45 26.66 -13.07
N GLU A 179 2.13 26.71 -13.25
CA GLU A 179 1.37 27.89 -12.84
C GLU A 179 1.35 27.87 -11.30
N ASP A 180 2.21 28.70 -10.69
CA ASP A 180 2.30 28.90 -9.25
C ASP A 180 0.95 29.43 -8.69
N VAL A 181 0.14 28.50 -8.19
CA VAL A 181 -1.10 28.77 -7.43
C VAL A 181 -0.89 28.60 -5.92
N SER A 182 0.35 28.74 -5.41
CA SER A 182 0.76 28.52 -4.01
C SER A 182 0.03 29.34 -2.93
N GLY A 183 -0.97 30.16 -3.29
CA GLY A 183 -1.85 30.87 -2.36
C GLY A 183 -3.26 30.28 -2.15
N ALA A 184 -3.67 29.22 -2.85
CA ALA A 184 -5.11 28.88 -2.98
C ALA A 184 -5.54 27.47 -2.51
N TRP A 185 -4.78 26.79 -1.64
CA TRP A 185 -5.26 25.53 -1.07
C TRP A 185 -6.48 25.77 -0.19
N ARG A 186 -7.61 25.18 -0.59
CA ARG A 186 -8.79 25.06 0.25
C ARG A 186 -8.90 23.63 0.72
N ARG A 187 -8.85 23.44 2.04
CA ARG A 187 -9.11 22.15 2.68
C ARG A 187 -10.36 21.47 2.10
N PRO A 188 -10.32 20.17 1.78
CA PRO A 188 -11.47 19.45 1.22
C PRO A 188 -12.70 19.55 2.14
N ASP A 189 -13.87 19.80 1.56
CA ASP A 189 -15.14 19.73 2.28
C ASP A 189 -15.54 18.28 2.55
N TYR A 190 -15.00 17.34 1.75
CA TYR A 190 -15.24 15.92 1.88
C TYR A 190 -14.04 15.10 1.40
N VAL A 191 -13.79 13.96 2.05
CA VAL A 191 -12.81 12.96 1.62
C VAL A 191 -13.52 11.66 1.24
N LEU A 192 -13.14 11.09 0.10
CA LEU A 192 -13.49 9.74 -0.29
C LEU A 192 -12.25 8.86 -0.19
N ASP A 193 -12.31 7.85 0.68
CA ASP A 193 -11.26 6.85 0.80
C ASP A 193 -11.65 5.55 0.09
N ALA A 194 -11.10 5.38 -1.11
CA ALA A 194 -11.24 4.21 -1.97
C ALA A 194 -9.96 3.36 -2.06
N ILE A 195 -9.04 3.50 -1.10
CA ILE A 195 -7.83 2.66 -0.98
C ILE A 195 -8.20 1.21 -0.64
N ASP A 196 -7.42 0.25 -1.13
CA ASP A 196 -7.53 -1.19 -0.85
C ASP A 196 -6.56 -1.71 0.24
N LYS A 197 -5.52 -0.96 0.57
CA LYS A 197 -4.60 -1.22 1.69
C LYS A 197 -5.19 -0.82 3.04
N GLU A 198 -5.37 -1.80 3.92
CA GLU A 198 -6.03 -1.63 5.22
C GLU A 198 -5.37 -0.59 6.15
N ARG A 199 -4.04 -0.59 6.27
CA ARG A 199 -3.34 0.29 7.22
C ARG A 199 -3.46 1.76 6.83
N ASP A 200 -3.30 2.05 5.55
CA ASP A 200 -3.37 3.40 4.98
C ASP A 200 -4.80 3.92 5.09
N LYS A 201 -5.79 3.10 4.71
CA LYS A 201 -7.22 3.35 4.92
C LYS A 201 -7.55 3.63 6.39
N ALA A 202 -7.01 2.86 7.34
CA ALA A 202 -7.20 3.13 8.76
C ALA A 202 -6.56 4.46 9.21
N ALA A 203 -5.38 4.81 8.68
CA ALA A 203 -4.72 6.08 8.98
C ALA A 203 -5.53 7.28 8.47
N ILE A 204 -6.04 7.22 7.23
CA ILE A 204 -6.90 8.26 6.64
C ILE A 204 -8.17 8.44 7.48
N VAL A 205 -8.82 7.33 7.86
CA VAL A 205 -10.00 7.37 8.73
C VAL A 205 -9.66 8.02 10.07
N ALA A 206 -8.56 7.61 10.71
CA ALA A 206 -8.16 8.16 11.99
C ALA A 206 -7.87 9.67 11.92
N TYR A 207 -7.17 10.11 10.86
CA TYR A 207 -6.87 11.52 10.63
C TYR A 207 -8.13 12.34 10.39
N CYS A 208 -8.97 11.96 9.43
CA CYS A 208 -10.20 12.69 9.12
C CYS A 208 -11.13 12.78 10.34
N VAL A 209 -11.16 11.71 11.16
CA VAL A 209 -11.91 11.71 12.42
C VAL A 209 -11.30 12.65 13.44
N HIS A 210 -9.97 12.67 13.59
CA HIS A 210 -9.27 13.58 14.48
C HIS A 210 -9.49 15.06 14.08
N ALA A 211 -9.29 15.36 12.80
CA ALA A 211 -9.30 16.70 12.23
C ALA A 211 -10.72 17.18 11.84
N ARG A 212 -11.75 16.34 12.06
CA ARG A 212 -13.17 16.60 11.76
C ARG A 212 -13.45 16.90 10.29
N VAL A 213 -12.77 16.18 9.40
CA VAL A 213 -13.04 16.22 7.96
C VAL A 213 -14.14 15.20 7.64
N PRO A 214 -15.23 15.59 6.98
CA PRO A 214 -16.23 14.64 6.49
C PRO A 214 -15.59 13.56 5.61
N LEU A 215 -15.93 12.30 5.86
CA LEU A 215 -15.28 11.15 5.22
C LEU A 215 -16.30 10.09 4.88
N CYS A 216 -16.19 9.59 3.64
CA CYS A 216 -16.84 8.38 3.17
C CYS A 216 -15.77 7.36 2.82
N VAL A 217 -15.88 6.16 3.37
CA VAL A 217 -14.95 5.05 3.16
C VAL A 217 -15.63 4.00 2.28
N THR A 218 -14.89 3.27 1.47
CA THR A 218 -15.44 2.11 0.75
C THR A 218 -14.89 0.79 1.27
N GLY A 219 -15.74 -0.23 1.37
CA GLY A 219 -15.32 -1.60 1.62
C GLY A 219 -14.63 -2.23 0.41
N GLY A 220 -14.15 -3.46 0.57
CA GLY A 220 -13.61 -4.24 -0.56
C GLY A 220 -14.74 -4.68 -1.50
N ALA A 221 -14.56 -4.48 -2.80
CA ALA A 221 -15.51 -4.89 -3.84
C ALA A 221 -15.07 -6.11 -4.68
N GLY A 222 -13.92 -6.72 -4.33
CA GLY A 222 -13.39 -7.91 -4.98
C GLY A 222 -14.06 -9.19 -4.45
N GLY A 223 -14.12 -10.22 -5.28
CA GLY A 223 -14.74 -11.51 -4.93
C GLY A 223 -16.27 -11.47 -4.85
N LEU A 224 -16.90 -10.49 -5.51
CA LEU A 224 -18.35 -10.31 -5.59
C LEU A 224 -18.84 -10.66 -7.00
N ASP A 225 -19.64 -11.71 -7.12
CA ASP A 225 -20.09 -12.27 -8.41
C ASP A 225 -21.49 -11.84 -8.83
N SER A 226 -22.26 -11.26 -7.90
CA SER A 226 -23.57 -10.69 -8.17
C SER A 226 -23.78 -9.42 -7.38
N LEU A 227 -24.19 -8.35 -8.06
CA LEU A 227 -24.60 -7.10 -7.41
C LEU A 227 -26.08 -7.21 -7.01
N GLN A 228 -26.33 -7.43 -5.72
CA GLN A 228 -27.70 -7.48 -5.17
C GLN A 228 -28.08 -6.18 -4.47
N ASP A 229 -27.17 -5.67 -3.65
CA ASP A 229 -27.40 -4.50 -2.81
C ASP A 229 -26.06 -3.77 -2.59
N VAL A 230 -26.13 -2.45 -2.39
CA VAL A 230 -24.99 -1.62 -1.97
C VAL A 230 -25.47 -0.71 -0.86
N ARG A 231 -24.87 -0.87 0.33
CA ARG A 231 -25.26 -0.16 1.53
C ARG A 231 -24.28 0.93 1.88
N ALA A 232 -24.77 1.92 2.62
CA ALA A 232 -23.98 2.95 3.27
C ALA A 232 -24.35 2.92 4.77
N ASP A 233 -23.50 2.28 5.57
CA ASP A 233 -23.70 2.15 7.01
C ASP A 233 -22.54 2.78 7.78
N ASP A 234 -22.63 2.82 9.11
CA ASP A 234 -21.47 3.19 9.92
C ASP A 234 -20.38 2.11 9.82
N LEU A 235 -19.12 2.52 9.68
CA LEU A 235 -17.97 1.64 9.52
C LEU A 235 -17.93 0.57 10.62
N SER A 236 -18.27 0.92 11.87
CA SER A 236 -18.35 0.01 13.02
C SER A 236 -19.37 -1.13 12.83
N SER A 237 -20.42 -0.88 12.06
CA SER A 237 -21.55 -1.79 11.85
C SER A 237 -21.49 -2.60 10.56
N THR A 238 -20.50 -2.36 9.70
CA THR A 238 -20.40 -3.07 8.41
C THR A 238 -20.16 -4.57 8.58
N THR A 239 -20.82 -5.36 7.75
CA THR A 239 -20.83 -6.83 7.80
C THR A 239 -20.24 -7.44 6.53
N PHE A 240 -19.81 -8.70 6.61
CA PHE A 240 -19.39 -9.51 5.45
C PHE A 240 -18.35 -8.86 4.50
N ASN A 241 -17.55 -7.92 5.00
CA ASN A 241 -16.51 -7.24 4.23
C ASN A 241 -15.16 -7.35 4.95
N ARG A 242 -14.19 -8.03 4.34
CA ARG A 242 -12.87 -8.29 4.94
C ARG A 242 -12.07 -7.00 5.13
N LEU A 243 -12.00 -6.15 4.10
CA LEU A 243 -11.26 -4.89 4.15
C LEU A 243 -11.80 -4.00 5.27
N ALA A 244 -13.12 -3.83 5.36
CA ALA A 244 -13.74 -3.06 6.44
C ALA A 244 -13.48 -3.69 7.82
N SER A 245 -13.53 -5.03 7.93
CA SER A 245 -13.25 -5.74 9.19
C SER A 245 -11.80 -5.54 9.66
N MET A 246 -10.83 -5.65 8.74
CA MET A 246 -9.42 -5.43 9.04
C MET A 246 -9.16 -3.96 9.39
N THR A 247 -9.74 -3.03 8.64
CA THR A 247 -9.70 -1.58 8.93
C THR A 247 -10.21 -1.29 10.35
N ARG A 248 -11.37 -1.85 10.74
CA ARG A 248 -11.89 -1.72 12.11
C ARG A 248 -10.93 -2.28 13.17
N LYS A 249 -10.29 -3.41 12.88
CA LYS A 249 -9.33 -4.03 13.80
C LYS A 249 -8.13 -3.12 14.03
N THR A 250 -7.61 -2.51 12.97
CA THR A 250 -6.47 -1.60 13.00
C THR A 250 -6.82 -0.28 13.67
N LEU A 251 -7.97 0.31 13.35
CA LEU A 251 -8.50 1.50 14.04
C LEU A 251 -8.62 1.30 15.56
N ARG A 252 -9.09 0.12 16.01
CA ARG A 252 -9.20 -0.19 17.45
C ARG A 252 -7.84 -0.44 18.11
N LYS A 253 -6.90 -1.00 17.36
CA LYS A 253 -5.60 -1.44 17.88
C LYS A 253 -4.60 -0.28 17.94
N ASP A 254 -4.50 0.47 16.86
CA ASP A 254 -3.43 1.44 16.62
C ASP A 254 -3.92 2.89 16.83
N TYR A 255 -5.23 3.16 16.71
CA TYR A 255 -5.82 4.50 16.85
C TYR A 255 -6.87 4.63 17.98
N ASN A 256 -6.95 3.63 18.87
CA ASN A 256 -7.88 3.56 20.01
C ASN A 256 -9.36 3.83 19.68
N PHE A 257 -9.84 3.42 18.51
CA PHE A 257 -11.29 3.42 18.26
C PHE A 257 -12.00 2.47 19.24
N PRO A 258 -13.23 2.78 19.67
CA PRO A 258 -13.93 1.97 20.67
C PRO A 258 -14.06 0.51 20.25
N LYS A 259 -13.72 -0.39 21.16
CA LYS A 259 -14.13 -1.80 21.09
C LYS A 259 -15.59 -1.86 21.51
N ASP A 260 -16.41 -2.70 20.86
CA ASP A 260 -17.77 -2.97 21.36
C ASP A 260 -17.64 -3.47 22.81
N THR A 261 -18.03 -2.64 23.78
CA THR A 261 -17.89 -2.94 25.20
C THR A 261 -18.99 -3.91 25.63
N GLU A 262 -18.70 -5.20 25.54
CA GLU A 262 -18.79 -6.21 26.63
C GLU A 262 -18.88 -7.64 26.07
N GLY A 263 -17.85 -8.45 26.34
CA GLY A 263 -17.97 -9.91 26.39
C GLY A 263 -18.22 -10.35 27.84
N PRO A 264 -18.80 -11.53 28.10
CA PRO A 264 -19.31 -11.91 29.42
C PRO A 264 -18.18 -12.04 30.45
N THR A 265 -18.32 -11.35 31.58
CA THR A 265 -17.59 -11.68 32.81
C THR A 265 -18.24 -12.89 33.51
N PHE A 266 -17.42 -13.83 33.98
CA PHE A 266 -17.85 -15.00 34.77
C PHE A 266 -18.65 -14.58 36.04
N PRO A 267 -19.57 -15.45 36.54
CA PRO A 267 -20.49 -15.09 37.62
C PRO A 267 -19.77 -14.87 38.96
N GLY A 268 -19.95 -13.68 39.56
CA GLY A 268 -19.42 -13.34 40.90
C GLY A 268 -19.30 -11.84 41.16
N GLY A 269 -19.19 -11.02 40.10
CA GLY A 269 -19.31 -9.55 40.20
C GLY A 269 -20.77 -9.13 40.37
N LYS A 270 -21.07 -8.35 41.41
CA LYS A 270 -22.43 -7.93 41.77
C LYS A 270 -23.16 -7.26 40.61
N LYS A 271 -24.38 -7.76 40.36
CA LYS A 271 -25.33 -7.23 39.37
C LYS A 271 -25.70 -5.78 39.70
N SER A 272 -25.42 -4.85 38.79
CA SER A 272 -26.14 -3.59 38.71
C SER A 272 -27.35 -3.79 37.79
N ALA A 273 -28.54 -3.58 38.35
CA ALA A 273 -29.82 -3.75 37.70
C ALA A 273 -30.15 -2.56 36.79
N ALA A 274 -30.39 -2.85 35.50
CA ALA A 274 -31.40 -2.22 34.62
C ALA A 274 -31.02 -2.50 33.15
N LYS A 275 -31.56 -3.57 32.58
CA LYS A 275 -31.55 -3.81 31.14
C LYS A 275 -32.38 -2.73 30.44
N LYS A 276 -31.70 -1.74 29.84
CA LYS A 276 -32.20 -1.04 28.65
C LYS A 276 -31.37 -1.54 27.46
N ALA A 277 -32.03 -1.98 26.39
CA ALA A 277 -31.36 -2.23 25.11
C ALA A 277 -30.53 -1.00 24.74
N ARG A 278 -29.20 -1.12 24.69
CA ARG A 278 -28.30 0.04 24.54
C ARG A 278 -27.51 -0.05 23.23
N LYS A 279 -27.61 1.05 22.47
CA LYS A 279 -27.04 1.33 21.15
C LYS A 279 -25.57 0.92 21.04
N SER A 280 -25.23 0.17 19.98
CA SER A 280 -23.89 0.15 19.38
C SER A 280 -23.36 1.59 19.28
N SER A 281 -22.14 1.83 19.78
CA SER A 281 -21.51 3.15 19.68
C SER A 281 -21.01 3.35 18.24
N LYS A 282 -21.89 3.83 17.35
CA LYS A 282 -21.54 4.23 15.99
C LYS A 282 -20.34 5.17 16.00
N TRP A 283 -19.37 4.96 15.11
CA TRP A 283 -18.15 5.78 15.02
C TRP A 283 -18.37 7.11 14.31
N GLY A 284 -19.47 7.26 13.57
CA GLY A 284 -19.74 8.42 12.72
C GLY A 284 -18.98 8.39 11.40
N VAL A 285 -18.40 7.24 11.02
CA VAL A 285 -17.65 7.09 9.78
C VAL A 285 -18.54 6.34 8.78
N LYS A 286 -18.92 6.99 7.68
CA LYS A 286 -19.76 6.35 6.66
C LYS A 286 -18.93 5.37 5.84
N CYS A 287 -19.45 4.16 5.63
CA CYS A 287 -18.80 3.12 4.85
C CYS A 287 -19.76 2.53 3.82
N VAL A 288 -19.38 2.63 2.54
CA VAL A 288 -20.12 2.06 1.40
C VAL A 288 -19.57 0.69 1.06
N TYR A 289 -20.43 -0.33 1.04
CA TYR A 289 -20.03 -1.70 0.80
C TYR A 289 -21.19 -2.54 0.25
N ALA A 290 -20.86 -3.63 -0.44
CA ALA A 290 -21.85 -4.65 -0.73
C ALA A 290 -21.97 -5.61 0.48
N PRO A 291 -23.19 -5.89 0.98
CA PRO A 291 -23.41 -6.87 2.03
C PRO A 291 -23.20 -8.30 1.52
N GLU A 292 -23.55 -9.31 2.32
CA GLU A 292 -23.30 -10.73 2.09
C GLU A 292 -23.36 -11.17 0.61
N ASN A 293 -22.25 -11.73 0.11
CA ASN A 293 -22.20 -12.27 -1.24
C ASN A 293 -22.90 -13.64 -1.29
N GLN A 294 -23.93 -13.76 -2.14
CA GLN A 294 -24.66 -15.02 -2.32
C GLN A 294 -23.83 -16.10 -3.03
N ASN A 295 -22.69 -15.74 -3.65
CA ASN A 295 -21.77 -16.66 -4.34
C ASN A 295 -22.51 -17.55 -5.34
N VAL A 296 -23.24 -16.91 -6.25
CA VAL A 296 -24.09 -17.55 -7.26
C VAL A 296 -23.31 -18.62 -8.05
N PHE A 297 -22.04 -18.36 -8.37
CA PHE A 297 -21.27 -19.24 -9.25
C PHE A 297 -20.33 -20.23 -8.51
N LYS A 298 -20.18 -20.14 -7.18
CA LYS A 298 -19.34 -21.02 -6.33
C LYS A 298 -17.97 -21.38 -6.95
N THR A 299 -17.33 -20.47 -7.69
CA THR A 299 -16.01 -20.67 -8.34
C THR A 299 -14.86 -20.23 -7.43
N ALA A 300 -13.61 -20.55 -7.78
CA ALA A 300 -12.43 -20.17 -6.99
C ALA A 300 -12.38 -18.65 -6.72
N GLY A 301 -12.71 -17.81 -7.71
CA GLY A 301 -12.75 -16.35 -7.59
C GLY A 301 -13.87 -15.79 -6.71
N THR A 302 -14.87 -16.60 -6.33
CA THR A 302 -15.98 -16.22 -5.43
C THR A 302 -15.84 -16.85 -4.04
N LYS A 303 -14.91 -17.80 -3.88
CA LYS A 303 -14.60 -18.42 -2.58
C LYS A 303 -13.65 -17.56 -1.71
N GLY A 304 -13.10 -16.48 -2.28
CA GLY A 304 -12.11 -15.59 -1.65
C GLY A 304 -12.70 -14.34 -1.02
N ARG A 305 -12.43 -14.14 0.27
CA ARG A 305 -12.75 -12.94 1.05
C ARG A 305 -11.96 -11.71 0.54
N GLY A 306 -12.60 -10.94 -0.35
CA GLY A 306 -12.41 -9.51 -0.65
C GLY A 306 -11.01 -8.91 -0.52
N GLY A 307 -10.32 -8.77 -1.65
CA GLY A 307 -9.25 -7.81 -1.94
C GLY A 307 -9.30 -7.45 -3.43
N ILE A 308 -8.95 -6.21 -3.83
CA ILE A 308 -9.01 -5.72 -5.23
C ILE A 308 -7.61 -5.31 -5.78
N GLY A 309 -6.55 -5.54 -5.00
CA GLY A 309 -5.18 -5.33 -5.47
C GLY A 309 -4.88 -6.17 -6.70
N CYS A 310 -3.88 -5.77 -7.49
CA CYS A 310 -3.36 -6.57 -8.62
C CYS A 310 -2.85 -7.96 -8.18
N ASP A 311 -2.64 -8.14 -6.87
CA ASP A 311 -2.22 -9.32 -6.10
C ASP A 311 -3.39 -10.00 -5.32
N GLY A 312 -4.63 -9.51 -5.44
CA GLY A 312 -5.79 -10.02 -4.73
C GLY A 312 -6.42 -11.27 -5.35
N VAL A 313 -6.53 -12.35 -4.55
CA VAL A 313 -7.13 -13.67 -4.88
C VAL A 313 -8.61 -13.60 -5.35
N GLY A 314 -9.26 -12.43 -5.34
CA GLY A 314 -10.65 -12.25 -5.76
C GLY A 314 -10.77 -11.47 -7.08
N GLY A 315 -11.29 -12.12 -8.11
CA GLY A 315 -11.72 -11.43 -9.35
C GLY A 315 -12.74 -10.32 -9.05
N SER A 316 -12.91 -9.39 -9.98
CA SER A 316 -13.83 -8.26 -9.81
C SER A 316 -14.57 -7.94 -11.10
N ALA A 317 -15.69 -7.24 -10.98
CA ALA A 317 -16.50 -6.83 -12.11
C ALA A 317 -16.88 -5.35 -12.01
N VAL A 318 -16.87 -4.68 -13.16
CA VAL A 318 -17.18 -3.25 -13.29
C VAL A 318 -18.55 -2.89 -12.73
N PHE A 319 -19.57 -3.74 -12.91
CA PHE A 319 -20.91 -3.45 -12.40
C PHE A 319 -20.97 -3.41 -10.87
N VAL A 320 -20.14 -4.18 -10.16
CA VAL A 320 -20.06 -4.11 -8.69
C VAL A 320 -19.24 -2.91 -8.24
N THR A 321 -18.01 -2.83 -8.74
CA THR A 321 -17.03 -1.81 -8.34
C THR A 321 -17.53 -0.40 -8.68
N GLY A 322 -18.10 -0.22 -9.87
CA GLY A 322 -18.76 1.02 -10.30
C GLY A 322 -20.01 1.35 -9.49
N ALA A 323 -20.86 0.38 -9.14
CA ALA A 323 -22.03 0.64 -8.30
C ALA A 323 -21.65 1.13 -6.89
N ILE A 324 -20.59 0.57 -6.30
CA ILE A 324 -20.03 1.07 -5.04
C ILE A 324 -19.50 2.50 -5.20
N GLY A 325 -18.80 2.79 -6.31
CA GLY A 325 -18.32 4.14 -6.63
C GLY A 325 -19.47 5.15 -6.77
N PHE A 326 -20.51 4.80 -7.50
CA PHE A 326 -21.71 5.64 -7.65
C PHE A 326 -22.46 5.85 -6.34
N LYS A 327 -22.56 4.80 -5.51
CA LYS A 327 -23.18 4.93 -4.19
C LYS A 327 -22.36 5.85 -3.30
N ALA A 328 -21.03 5.75 -3.29
CA ALA A 328 -20.16 6.65 -2.53
C ALA A 328 -20.29 8.11 -3.01
N ALA A 329 -20.25 8.36 -4.33
CA ALA A 329 -20.47 9.69 -4.89
C ALA A 329 -21.85 10.26 -4.52
N SER A 330 -22.90 9.42 -4.55
CA SER A 330 -24.24 9.82 -4.13
C SER A 330 -24.29 10.22 -2.66
N GLU A 331 -23.68 9.45 -1.76
CA GLU A 331 -23.64 9.78 -0.33
C GLU A 331 -22.90 11.09 -0.07
N ILE A 332 -21.78 11.32 -0.76
CA ILE A 332 -20.99 12.56 -0.66
C ILE A 332 -21.82 13.75 -1.14
N ALA A 333 -22.41 13.66 -2.34
CA ALA A 333 -23.21 14.73 -2.90
C ALA A 333 -24.42 15.06 -2.01
N LEU A 334 -25.11 14.04 -1.48
CA LEU A 334 -26.25 14.23 -0.57
C LEU A 334 -25.84 14.88 0.75
N ASP A 335 -24.66 14.57 1.29
CA ASP A 335 -24.17 15.22 2.51
C ASP A 335 -23.73 16.67 2.25
N LEU A 336 -23.12 16.96 1.11
CA LEU A 336 -22.74 18.33 0.71
C LEU A 336 -23.95 19.24 0.46
N MET A 337 -25.07 18.66 0.02
CA MET A 337 -26.32 19.39 -0.23
C MET A 337 -27.18 19.60 1.03
N GLN A 338 -26.85 18.98 2.17
CA GLN A 338 -27.61 19.16 3.40
C GLN A 338 -27.39 20.56 3.99
N GLU A 339 -28.48 21.26 4.31
CA GLU A 339 -28.43 22.52 5.04
C GLU A 339 -27.87 22.28 6.46
N LYS A 340 -26.96 23.15 6.91
CA LYS A 340 -26.46 23.16 8.28
C LYS A 340 -27.55 23.59 9.27
N THR A 341 -28.56 22.75 9.47
CA THR A 341 -29.54 22.93 10.54
C THR A 341 -28.95 22.44 11.85
N SER A 342 -29.20 23.18 12.93
CA SER A 342 -28.64 22.97 14.26
C SER A 342 -29.09 21.67 14.97
N SER A 343 -29.80 20.77 14.28
CA SER A 343 -30.39 19.55 14.86
C SER A 343 -30.44 18.31 13.95
N SER A 344 -29.92 18.34 12.73
CA SER A 344 -29.88 17.13 11.87
C SER A 344 -28.78 16.17 12.32
N SER A 345 -29.09 14.87 12.29
CA SER A 345 -28.16 13.77 12.55
C SER A 345 -27.13 13.67 11.42
N ASN A 346 -26.21 14.62 11.37
CA ASN A 346 -25.17 14.66 10.36
C ASN A 346 -24.30 13.40 10.54
N TYR A 347 -24.29 12.53 9.53
CA TYR A 347 -23.41 11.37 9.51
C TYR A 347 -22.04 11.85 9.04
N GLY A 348 -21.14 12.10 10.00
CA GLY A 348 -19.75 12.43 9.74
C GLY A 348 -18.99 12.42 11.05
N PRO A 349 -17.66 12.19 11.04
CA PRO A 349 -16.92 12.09 12.29
C PRO A 349 -16.86 13.42 13.06
N ALA A 350 -17.16 14.53 12.39
CA ALA A 350 -17.26 15.87 12.99
C ALA A 350 -18.43 16.06 13.99
N THR A 351 -19.48 15.23 13.92
CA THR A 351 -20.78 15.51 14.58
C THR A 351 -21.08 14.61 15.76
N THR A 352 -20.35 13.50 15.90
CA THR A 352 -20.47 12.61 17.06
C THR A 352 -19.75 13.14 18.29
N GLY A 353 -19.11 14.32 18.20
CA GLY A 353 -18.31 14.91 19.28
C GLY A 353 -17.03 14.14 19.60
N TRP A 354 -16.72 13.11 18.81
CA TRP A 354 -15.58 12.22 19.03
C TRP A 354 -14.29 12.85 18.50
N ARG A 355 -13.24 12.88 19.31
CA ARG A 355 -11.87 13.15 18.87
C ARG A 355 -11.09 11.85 19.08
N SER A 356 -10.47 11.32 18.02
CA SER A 356 -9.37 10.39 18.23
C SER A 356 -8.28 11.14 18.99
N ARG A 357 -7.97 10.73 20.23
CA ARG A 357 -6.88 11.31 21.03
C ARG A 357 -5.50 10.81 20.59
N VAL A 358 -5.42 10.11 19.45
CA VAL A 358 -4.28 9.27 19.06
C VAL A 358 -3.68 9.69 17.71
N TRP A 359 -4.13 10.80 17.10
CA TRP A 359 -3.30 11.40 16.07
C TRP A 359 -2.10 12.06 16.77
N PRO A 360 -0.85 11.64 16.50
CA PRO A 360 0.32 12.33 17.04
C PRO A 360 0.26 13.76 16.52
N SER A 361 0.25 14.78 17.40
CA SER A 361 0.43 16.14 16.91
C SER A 361 1.84 16.22 16.32
N THR A 362 1.95 16.33 15.00
CA THR A 362 3.23 16.57 14.37
C THR A 362 3.74 17.92 14.87
N ALA A 363 4.87 17.90 15.58
CA ALA A 363 5.61 19.11 15.87
C ALA A 363 6.00 19.71 14.52
N THR A 364 5.56 20.94 14.27
CA THR A 364 6.00 21.76 13.15
C THR A 364 7.53 21.77 13.11
N VAL A 365 8.12 21.15 12.08
CA VAL A 365 9.51 21.38 11.72
C VAL A 365 9.58 22.81 11.21
N ALA A 366 10.04 23.72 12.07
CA ALA A 366 10.42 25.06 11.66
C ALA A 366 11.55 24.91 10.64
N VAL A 367 11.27 25.31 9.40
CA VAL A 367 12.30 25.50 8.38
C VAL A 367 13.06 26.77 8.80
N ASP A 368 14.23 26.58 9.38
CA ASP A 368 15.14 27.68 9.68
C ASP A 368 15.77 28.14 8.36
N GLY A 369 15.13 29.11 7.73
CA GLY A 369 15.61 29.76 6.52
C GLY A 369 16.75 30.71 6.87
N SER A 370 17.99 30.28 6.65
CA SER A 370 19.12 31.20 6.54
C SER A 370 19.44 31.42 5.07
N SER A 371 19.10 32.62 4.59
CA SER A 371 19.78 33.22 3.45
C SER A 371 19.86 34.72 3.69
N ASP A 372 21.07 35.18 4.01
CA ASP A 372 21.44 36.58 3.94
C ASP A 372 21.12 37.15 2.55
N THR A 373 20.47 38.31 2.49
CA THR A 373 20.87 39.43 1.64
C THR A 373 20.19 40.71 2.11
N VAL A 374 20.96 41.78 1.99
CA VAL A 374 20.81 43.12 2.57
C VAL A 374 19.79 43.99 1.82
N GLU A 375 19.29 45.01 2.54
CA GLU A 375 18.90 46.37 2.10
C GLU A 375 17.40 46.77 2.15
N GLY A 376 17.09 47.81 2.96
CA GLY A 376 15.89 48.65 2.78
C GLY A 376 15.08 49.05 4.04
N ILE A 377 15.55 50.07 4.78
CA ILE A 377 14.79 50.87 5.78
C ILE A 377 13.71 51.72 5.04
N PRO A 378 12.46 51.95 5.53
CA PRO A 378 12.20 52.97 6.57
C PRO A 378 11.01 52.84 7.57
N HIS A 379 11.35 53.25 8.81
CA HIS A 379 10.68 54.18 9.73
C HIS A 379 9.39 53.85 10.54
N ASP A 380 9.58 54.03 11.87
CA ASP A 380 8.67 54.50 12.94
C ASP A 380 7.58 53.50 13.43
N ILE A 381 7.29 53.26 14.72
CA ILE A 381 7.12 54.14 15.90
C ILE A 381 7.33 53.34 17.21
N VAL A 382 8.28 53.81 18.03
CA VAL A 382 8.29 54.10 19.50
C VAL A 382 7.45 53.28 20.52
N SER A 383 8.13 53.01 21.65
CA SER A 383 7.67 52.75 23.05
C SER A 383 7.39 51.29 23.43
N SER A 384 7.87 50.73 24.54
CA SER A 384 8.53 51.27 25.74
C SER A 384 9.14 50.12 26.57
N THR A 385 10.41 50.29 26.96
CA THR A 385 11.02 49.99 28.29
C THR A 385 10.61 48.73 29.06
N ASN A 386 11.57 47.83 29.33
CA ASN A 386 12.39 47.92 30.55
C ASN A 386 13.55 46.91 30.54
N VAL A 387 14.74 47.44 30.79
CA VAL A 387 16.00 46.76 31.05
C VAL A 387 16.11 46.53 32.55
N THR A 388 16.57 45.34 32.95
CA THR A 388 17.47 45.20 34.11
C THR A 388 18.49 44.12 33.80
N GLU A 389 19.73 44.56 33.61
CA GLU A 389 20.97 43.77 33.63
C GLU A 389 21.18 43.13 35.01
N THR A 390 21.82 41.96 35.03
CA THR A 390 23.08 41.76 35.77
C THR A 390 23.82 40.56 35.19
N ASP A 391 25.05 40.82 34.77
CA ASP A 391 26.12 39.86 34.50
C ASP A 391 26.45 39.03 35.74
N GLU A 392 26.75 37.74 35.55
CA GLU A 392 27.82 37.06 36.29
C GLU A 392 28.31 35.85 35.48
N LEU A 393 29.58 35.94 35.05
CA LEU A 393 30.42 34.83 34.58
C LEU A 393 30.78 33.94 35.78
N ILE A 394 30.76 32.61 35.62
CA ILE A 394 31.86 31.68 35.96
C ILE A 394 31.42 30.19 35.91
N ASP A 395 32.29 29.45 35.26
CA ASP A 395 32.69 28.04 35.33
C ASP A 395 31.94 26.85 34.71
N SER A 396 32.81 26.10 34.06
CA SER A 396 32.72 24.80 33.46
C SER A 396 32.70 23.66 34.49
N ASN A 397 32.00 22.57 34.10
CA ASN A 397 31.98 21.25 34.73
C ASN A 397 31.33 21.11 36.10
N GLU A 398 30.04 20.76 36.13
CA GLU A 398 29.59 19.63 36.95
C GLU A 398 28.26 19.02 36.46
N THR A 399 28.34 17.73 36.14
CA THR A 399 27.28 16.71 36.21
C THR A 399 26.03 16.80 35.33
N ALA A 400 25.97 15.80 34.44
CA ALA A 400 24.77 15.18 33.90
C ALA A 400 23.60 15.10 34.90
N LYS A 401 22.45 15.63 34.49
CA LYS A 401 21.12 15.08 34.84
C LYS A 401 20.02 15.69 33.97
N GLY A 402 19.46 14.83 33.11
CA GLY A 402 18.04 14.81 32.79
C GLY A 402 17.48 15.94 31.94
N LEU A 403 17.60 15.82 30.61
CA LEU A 403 16.46 16.10 29.73
C LEU A 403 16.00 14.77 29.15
N GLU A 404 14.81 14.32 29.55
CA GLU A 404 14.12 13.20 28.90
C GLU A 404 13.90 13.56 27.42
N PRO A 405 14.34 12.73 26.47
CA PRO A 405 14.06 12.97 25.06
C PRO A 405 12.55 12.83 24.83
N SER A 406 11.92 13.90 24.35
CA SER A 406 10.54 13.89 23.86
C SER A 406 10.31 12.66 22.98
N LYS A 407 9.27 11.87 23.28
CA LYS A 407 8.90 10.63 22.57
C LYS A 407 8.83 10.85 21.05
N ARG A 408 9.92 10.55 20.37
CA ARG A 408 10.07 10.54 18.91
C ARG A 408 9.26 9.38 18.34
N ASP A 409 8.75 9.54 17.13
CA ASP A 409 8.17 8.42 16.39
C ASP A 409 9.29 7.40 16.13
N ALA A 410 9.23 6.27 16.83
CA ALA A 410 10.27 5.23 16.84
C ALA A 410 10.37 4.44 15.52
N SER A 411 9.59 4.82 14.50
CA SER A 411 9.43 4.09 13.25
C SER A 411 10.08 4.73 12.02
N GLN A 412 10.66 5.93 12.15
CA GLN A 412 11.33 6.62 11.03
C GLN A 412 12.75 7.06 11.37
N PRO A 413 13.68 7.00 10.39
CA PRO A 413 15.02 7.53 10.55
C PRO A 413 15.03 9.07 10.62
N THR A 414 16.10 9.63 11.17
CA THR A 414 16.30 11.07 11.26
C THR A 414 16.58 11.67 9.88
N SER A 415 16.14 12.91 9.68
CA SER A 415 16.39 13.65 8.44
C SER A 415 17.89 13.78 8.13
N ALA A 416 18.73 13.90 9.17
CA ALA A 416 20.18 13.95 9.03
C ALA A 416 20.77 12.64 8.49
N ASN A 417 20.40 11.49 9.06
CA ASN A 417 20.89 10.20 8.59
C ASN A 417 20.26 9.77 7.26
N LEU A 418 19.02 10.17 6.96
CA LEU A 418 18.44 10.01 5.63
C LEU A 418 19.22 10.80 4.57
N ALA A 419 19.55 12.06 4.84
CA ALA A 419 20.34 12.87 3.92
C ALA A 419 21.77 12.34 3.74
N ALA A 420 22.38 11.82 4.80
CA ALA A 420 23.68 11.16 4.72
C ALA A 420 23.60 9.84 3.94
N ALA A 421 22.55 9.03 4.16
CA ALA A 421 22.30 7.81 3.42
C ALA A 421 21.96 8.05 1.96
N ALA A 422 21.36 9.18 1.58
CA ALA A 422 21.15 9.54 0.19
C ALA A 422 22.45 9.89 -0.54
N LYS A 423 23.47 10.37 0.17
CA LYS A 423 24.79 10.76 -0.38
C LYS A 423 25.83 9.65 -0.39
N LEU A 424 25.55 8.51 0.26
CA LEU A 424 26.46 7.37 0.32
C LEU A 424 26.63 6.74 -1.06
N ASP A 425 27.86 6.38 -1.44
CA ASP A 425 28.08 5.65 -2.69
C ASP A 425 27.44 4.26 -2.63
N ALA A 426 26.78 3.84 -3.71
CA ALA A 426 26.07 2.55 -3.75
C ALA A 426 27.03 1.36 -3.53
N GLU A 427 28.31 1.50 -3.89
CA GLU A 427 29.37 0.51 -3.72
C GLU A 427 29.69 0.19 -2.25
N GLU A 428 29.17 0.99 -1.30
CA GLU A 428 29.30 0.73 0.14
C GLU A 428 28.15 -0.14 0.68
N ILE A 429 27.08 -0.35 -0.09
CA ILE A 429 25.85 -1.02 0.36
C ILE A 429 25.87 -2.48 -0.11
N PHE A 430 25.63 -3.40 0.82
CA PHE A 430 25.42 -4.82 0.54
C PHE A 430 23.97 -5.19 0.86
N ASP A 431 23.24 -5.73 -0.11
CA ASP A 431 21.92 -6.30 0.13
C ASP A 431 22.03 -7.79 0.50
N ALA A 432 21.85 -8.12 1.78
CA ALA A 432 21.99 -9.49 2.25
C ALA A 432 20.83 -10.40 1.82
N HIS A 433 19.70 -9.88 1.35
CA HIS A 433 18.56 -10.71 0.94
C HIS A 433 17.61 -9.98 0.00
N CYS A 434 17.48 -10.49 -1.21
CA CYS A 434 16.55 -9.97 -2.21
C CYS A 434 15.99 -11.05 -3.15
N HIS A 435 14.91 -10.72 -3.85
CA HIS A 435 14.20 -11.60 -4.77
C HIS A 435 14.14 -11.03 -6.20
N TRP A 436 15.10 -10.18 -6.58
CA TRP A 436 15.06 -9.43 -7.86
C TRP A 436 14.99 -10.32 -9.11
N HIS A 437 15.44 -11.56 -9.03
CA HIS A 437 15.39 -12.54 -10.12
C HIS A 437 13.97 -13.05 -10.45
N LEU A 438 12.96 -12.82 -9.59
CA LEU A 438 11.60 -13.31 -9.81
C LEU A 438 10.81 -12.45 -10.80
N ASP A 439 10.88 -11.13 -10.65
CA ASP A 439 10.06 -10.16 -11.41
C ASP A 439 10.91 -9.12 -12.15
N GLY A 440 12.22 -9.05 -11.91
CA GLY A 440 13.11 -8.07 -12.51
C GLY A 440 13.67 -8.51 -13.87
N ASP A 441 13.82 -7.55 -14.78
CA ASP A 441 14.60 -7.77 -16.01
C ASP A 441 16.06 -8.09 -15.64
N GLN A 442 16.58 -9.22 -16.10
CA GLN A 442 17.92 -9.69 -15.73
C GLN A 442 19.02 -8.65 -15.99
N LYS A 443 18.88 -7.82 -17.02
CA LYS A 443 19.84 -6.75 -17.32
C LYS A 443 19.80 -5.66 -16.24
N VAL A 444 18.61 -5.22 -15.85
CA VAL A 444 18.41 -4.23 -14.78
C VAL A 444 18.94 -4.75 -13.44
N VAL A 445 18.64 -6.01 -13.11
CA VAL A 445 19.14 -6.67 -11.90
C VAL A 445 20.67 -6.68 -11.89
N ARG A 446 21.30 -7.03 -13.01
CA ARG A 446 22.77 -7.03 -13.12
C ARG A 446 23.38 -5.64 -13.03
N GLU A 447 22.77 -4.63 -13.66
CA GLU A 447 23.21 -3.24 -13.57
C GLU A 447 23.19 -2.73 -12.11
N LEU A 448 22.17 -3.09 -11.34
CA LEU A 448 22.11 -2.80 -9.91
C LEU A 448 23.17 -3.57 -9.12
N CYS A 449 23.31 -4.89 -9.33
CA CYS A 449 24.32 -5.71 -8.68
C CYS A 449 25.75 -5.21 -8.95
N ALA A 450 26.02 -4.63 -10.12
CA ALA A 450 27.32 -4.06 -10.47
C ALA A 450 27.61 -2.73 -9.75
N ARG A 451 26.58 -2.01 -9.29
CA ARG A 451 26.70 -0.75 -8.54
C ARG A 451 26.83 -0.94 -7.04
N LEU A 452 26.35 -2.06 -6.51
CA LEU A 452 26.35 -2.37 -5.08
C LEU A 452 27.63 -3.12 -4.67
N ALA A 453 27.94 -3.11 -3.38
CA ALA A 453 29.03 -3.93 -2.83
C ALA A 453 28.79 -5.44 -3.03
N GLY A 454 27.52 -5.83 -3.07
CA GLY A 454 27.04 -7.17 -3.33
C GLY A 454 25.54 -7.29 -3.05
N ALA A 455 24.93 -8.33 -3.60
CA ALA A 455 23.51 -8.62 -3.38
C ALA A 455 23.28 -10.14 -3.38
N CYS A 456 22.64 -10.69 -2.35
CA CYS A 456 22.30 -12.11 -2.32
C CYS A 456 20.96 -12.36 -3.00
N MET A 457 20.96 -13.12 -4.10
CA MET A 457 19.72 -13.62 -4.72
C MET A 457 19.18 -14.78 -3.90
N THR A 458 18.05 -14.57 -3.24
CA THR A 458 17.45 -15.58 -2.37
C THR A 458 16.24 -16.24 -3.04
N THR A 459 16.38 -17.50 -3.38
CA THR A 459 15.35 -18.25 -4.12
C THR A 459 14.19 -18.70 -3.23
N THR A 460 13.07 -19.06 -3.86
CA THR A 460 11.88 -19.52 -3.14
C THR A 460 11.51 -20.97 -3.41
N ARG A 461 11.88 -21.54 -4.58
CA ARG A 461 11.51 -22.91 -4.97
C ARG A 461 12.41 -23.46 -6.08
N PRO A 462 12.42 -24.78 -6.37
CA PRO A 462 13.29 -25.33 -7.42
C PRO A 462 13.10 -24.75 -8.82
N GLY A 463 11.96 -24.10 -9.08
CA GLY A 463 11.64 -23.46 -10.35
C GLY A 463 12.35 -22.13 -10.61
N ASP A 464 12.89 -21.44 -9.59
CA ASP A 464 13.54 -20.13 -9.74
C ASP A 464 15.08 -20.16 -9.54
N TRP A 465 15.65 -21.35 -9.24
CA TRP A 465 17.09 -21.50 -8.98
C TRP A 465 17.97 -21.13 -10.17
N ASN A 466 17.58 -21.53 -11.38
CA ASN A 466 18.36 -21.23 -12.58
C ASN A 466 18.35 -19.73 -12.89
N ASP A 467 17.22 -19.05 -12.67
CA ASP A 467 17.10 -17.61 -12.90
C ASP A 467 18.01 -16.83 -11.94
N ALA A 468 18.06 -17.23 -10.66
CA ALA A 468 18.96 -16.64 -9.68
C ALA A 468 20.45 -16.89 -10.01
N LEU A 469 20.80 -18.10 -10.48
CA LEU A 469 22.16 -18.43 -10.90
C LEU A 469 22.57 -17.67 -12.17
N ALA A 470 21.65 -17.47 -13.11
CA ALA A 470 21.89 -16.75 -14.36
C ALA A 470 22.29 -15.28 -14.15
N ILE A 471 21.87 -14.64 -13.04
CA ILE A 471 22.32 -13.28 -12.69
C ILE A 471 23.85 -13.18 -12.56
N ARG A 472 24.54 -14.30 -12.32
CA ARG A 472 26.00 -14.36 -12.27
C ARG A 472 26.62 -14.46 -13.66
N GLU A 473 25.90 -15.01 -14.64
CA GLU A 473 26.42 -15.35 -15.97
C GLU A 473 26.35 -14.14 -16.92
N GLY A 474 27.49 -13.49 -17.17
CA GLY A 474 27.59 -12.35 -18.08
C GLY A 474 28.97 -11.69 -18.09
N ASP A 475 29.15 -10.70 -18.97
CA ASP A 475 30.47 -10.17 -19.34
C ASP A 475 31.24 -9.50 -18.19
N GLN A 476 30.54 -8.92 -17.22
CA GLN A 476 31.13 -8.27 -16.04
C GLN A 476 30.89 -9.11 -14.79
N PRO A 477 31.93 -9.42 -13.99
CA PRO A 477 31.76 -10.15 -12.75
C PRO A 477 31.00 -9.30 -11.73
N VAL A 478 29.99 -9.89 -11.09
CA VAL A 478 29.18 -9.26 -10.03
C VAL A 478 29.24 -10.10 -8.75
N ASN A 479 29.32 -9.45 -7.59
CA ASN A 479 29.35 -10.12 -6.30
C ASN A 479 27.93 -10.54 -5.86
N VAL A 480 27.49 -11.70 -6.35
CA VAL A 480 26.11 -12.18 -6.18
C VAL A 480 26.10 -13.57 -5.55
N PRO A 481 26.17 -13.69 -4.21
CA PRO A 481 25.83 -14.94 -3.53
C PRO A 481 24.42 -15.37 -3.89
N VAL A 482 24.16 -16.68 -3.87
CA VAL A 482 22.84 -17.22 -4.19
C VAL A 482 22.41 -18.15 -3.07
N ALA A 483 21.28 -17.87 -2.45
CA ALA A 483 20.65 -18.79 -1.53
C ALA A 483 19.67 -19.68 -2.31
N LEU A 484 19.89 -21.00 -2.27
CA LEU A 484 19.09 -22.01 -2.93
C LEU A 484 18.27 -22.83 -1.93
N GLY A 485 16.95 -22.93 -2.13
CA GLY A 485 16.07 -23.57 -1.15
C GLY A 485 14.60 -23.63 -1.55
N VAL A 486 13.81 -24.20 -0.65
CA VAL A 486 12.34 -24.28 -0.72
C VAL A 486 11.77 -23.53 0.47
N HIS A 487 11.13 -22.40 0.16
CA HIS A 487 10.46 -21.53 1.09
C HIS A 487 9.19 -22.19 1.64
N PRO A 488 8.80 -21.97 2.91
CA PRO A 488 7.60 -22.54 3.52
C PRO A 488 6.30 -22.32 2.72
N TRP A 489 6.19 -21.23 1.95
CA TRP A 489 5.00 -20.99 1.10
C TRP A 489 4.86 -22.02 -0.02
N TRP A 490 5.98 -22.49 -0.57
CA TRP A 490 6.03 -23.40 -1.70
C TRP A 490 6.22 -24.87 -1.30
N ALA A 491 6.49 -25.15 -0.02
CA ALA A 491 6.71 -26.49 0.49
C ALA A 491 5.61 -27.49 0.06
N HIS A 492 4.35 -27.04 -0.03
CA HIS A 492 3.21 -27.85 -0.44
C HIS A 492 3.32 -28.44 -1.86
N LEU A 493 4.00 -27.75 -2.80
CA LEU A 493 4.24 -28.25 -4.16
C LEU A 493 5.30 -29.36 -4.19
N GLU A 494 6.16 -29.39 -3.18
CA GLU A 494 7.36 -30.22 -3.14
C GLU A 494 7.18 -31.47 -2.25
N LYS A 495 5.91 -31.84 -1.99
CA LYS A 495 5.52 -32.92 -1.06
C LYS A 495 5.82 -34.32 -1.60
N GLU A 496 5.54 -34.57 -2.87
CA GLU A 496 5.54 -35.90 -3.50
C GLU A 496 6.91 -36.32 -4.07
N SER A 497 7.92 -35.44 -4.06
CA SER A 497 9.23 -35.69 -4.71
C SER A 497 10.43 -35.22 -3.88
N LYS A 498 10.34 -35.38 -2.56
CA LYS A 498 11.31 -34.88 -1.58
C LYS A 498 12.75 -35.29 -1.84
N ASP A 499 12.99 -36.57 -2.05
CA ASP A 499 14.35 -37.06 -2.23
C ASP A 499 14.95 -36.56 -3.57
N ALA A 500 14.12 -36.42 -4.60
CA ALA A 500 14.55 -35.95 -5.91
C ALA A 500 14.96 -34.47 -5.89
N TRP A 501 14.14 -33.58 -5.32
CA TRP A 501 14.52 -32.16 -5.25
C TRP A 501 15.58 -31.88 -4.19
N MET A 502 15.68 -32.66 -3.11
CA MET A 502 16.80 -32.56 -2.16
C MET A 502 18.15 -32.94 -2.80
N THR A 503 18.16 -33.92 -3.70
CA THR A 503 19.35 -34.26 -4.50
C THR A 503 19.73 -33.09 -5.41
N ARG A 504 18.74 -32.53 -6.14
CA ARG A 504 18.97 -31.33 -6.97
C ARG A 504 19.47 -30.14 -6.15
N LEU A 505 18.95 -29.94 -4.94
CA LEU A 505 19.38 -28.86 -4.05
C LEU A 505 20.85 -29.02 -3.65
N ARG A 506 21.28 -30.25 -3.29
CA ARG A 506 22.68 -30.55 -2.99
C ARG A 506 23.58 -30.20 -4.18
N ASP A 507 23.23 -30.67 -5.36
CA ASP A 507 24.01 -30.44 -6.57
C ASP A 507 24.10 -28.93 -6.88
N ALA A 508 22.97 -28.21 -6.79
CA ALA A 508 22.93 -26.78 -7.06
C ALA A 508 23.72 -25.95 -6.03
N VAL A 509 23.62 -26.24 -4.73
CA VAL A 509 24.36 -25.53 -3.66
C VAL A 509 25.86 -25.81 -3.71
N THR A 510 26.26 -26.96 -4.24
CA THR A 510 27.68 -27.33 -4.41
C THR A 510 28.27 -26.90 -5.75
N SER A 511 27.43 -26.50 -6.71
CA SER A 511 27.87 -26.06 -8.04
C SER A 511 28.74 -24.79 -8.01
N VAL A 512 28.48 -23.90 -7.05
CA VAL A 512 29.18 -22.62 -6.91
C VAL A 512 29.57 -22.40 -5.45
N PRO A 513 30.82 -21.97 -5.16
CA PRO A 513 31.28 -21.83 -3.78
C PRO A 513 30.49 -20.82 -2.93
N SER A 514 30.06 -19.71 -3.51
CA SER A 514 29.24 -18.68 -2.85
C SER A 514 27.74 -19.02 -2.76
N CYS A 515 27.32 -20.22 -3.18
CA CYS A 515 25.96 -20.68 -2.94
C CYS A 515 25.78 -21.11 -1.48
N VAL A 516 24.66 -20.72 -0.90
CA VAL A 516 24.21 -21.07 0.46
C VAL A 516 22.83 -21.73 0.40
N VAL A 517 22.34 -22.27 1.51
CA VAL A 517 20.99 -22.85 1.57
C VAL A 517 19.98 -21.78 1.98
N GLY A 518 18.89 -21.58 1.25
CA GLY A 518 17.87 -20.57 1.56
C GLY A 518 17.04 -20.16 0.34
N GLU A 519 15.87 -19.56 0.47
CA GLU A 519 15.15 -19.32 1.71
C GLU A 519 14.48 -20.59 2.20
N ILE A 520 14.74 -20.99 3.44
CA ILE A 520 14.08 -22.13 4.08
C ILE A 520 13.45 -21.69 5.39
N GLY A 521 12.47 -22.40 5.94
CA GLY A 521 11.96 -22.02 7.26
C GLY A 521 10.52 -22.41 7.50
N LEU A 522 9.88 -21.65 8.39
CA LEU A 522 8.55 -21.92 8.91
C LEU A 522 7.67 -20.67 8.88
N ASP A 523 6.46 -20.81 8.35
CA ASP A 523 5.45 -19.76 8.34
C ASP A 523 4.06 -20.35 8.67
N LYS A 524 3.57 -20.07 9.87
CA LYS A 524 2.22 -20.51 10.32
C LYS A 524 1.08 -19.75 9.65
N VAL A 525 1.38 -18.67 8.94
CA VAL A 525 0.41 -17.83 8.22
C VAL A 525 0.37 -18.20 6.74
N ALA A 526 1.37 -18.92 6.23
CA ALA A 526 1.40 -19.40 4.87
C ALA A 526 0.26 -20.40 4.62
N VAL A 527 -0.68 -20.00 3.78
CA VAL A 527 -1.77 -20.85 3.29
C VAL A 527 -1.72 -20.82 1.77
N PRO A 528 -1.46 -21.96 1.11
CA PRO A 528 -1.47 -22.03 -0.35
C PRO A 528 -2.82 -21.57 -0.94
N PRO A 529 -2.84 -20.91 -2.11
CA PRO A 529 -4.09 -20.49 -2.74
C PRO A 529 -5.01 -21.67 -3.10
N ASP A 530 -4.41 -22.81 -3.47
CA ASP A 530 -5.11 -23.98 -4.04
C ASP A 530 -4.96 -25.25 -3.18
N ALA A 531 -4.44 -25.14 -1.95
CA ALA A 531 -4.25 -26.28 -1.05
C ALA A 531 -4.47 -25.91 0.42
N ASP A 532 -4.77 -26.91 1.24
CA ASP A 532 -4.85 -26.74 2.68
C ASP A 532 -3.49 -26.34 3.28
N ALA A 533 -3.52 -25.64 4.41
CA ALA A 533 -2.31 -25.33 5.16
C ALA A 533 -1.62 -26.63 5.60
N ASP A 534 -0.40 -26.86 5.12
CA ASP A 534 0.38 -28.07 5.42
C ASP A 534 1.64 -27.71 6.22
N TYR A 535 1.42 -27.32 7.47
CA TYR A 535 2.50 -26.91 8.38
C TYR A 535 3.42 -28.08 8.77
N GLU A 536 2.89 -29.31 8.83
CA GLU A 536 3.70 -30.52 9.05
C GLU A 536 4.70 -30.74 7.92
N ASN A 537 4.27 -30.52 6.68
CA ASN A 537 5.17 -30.58 5.55
C ASN A 537 6.23 -29.46 5.57
N GLN A 538 5.88 -28.25 6.04
CA GLN A 538 6.89 -27.20 6.26
C GLN A 538 7.96 -27.62 7.28
N LEU A 539 7.55 -28.23 8.40
CA LEU A 539 8.47 -28.74 9.42
C LEU A 539 9.44 -29.78 8.84
N ASP A 540 8.95 -30.73 8.05
CA ASP A 540 9.78 -31.75 7.40
C ASP A 540 10.72 -31.14 6.35
N CYS A 541 10.21 -30.26 5.46
CA CYS A 541 11.04 -29.56 4.47
C CYS A 541 12.13 -28.72 5.13
N PHE A 542 11.81 -28.00 6.21
CA PHE A 542 12.79 -27.20 6.93
C PHE A 542 13.86 -28.07 7.59
N ALA A 543 13.46 -29.14 8.29
CA ALA A 543 14.40 -30.06 8.94
C ALA A 543 15.39 -30.69 7.94
N ARG A 544 14.92 -31.12 6.78
CA ARG A 544 15.74 -31.74 5.73
C ARG A 544 16.76 -30.76 5.14
N GLN A 545 16.33 -29.55 4.82
CA GLN A 545 17.21 -28.52 4.26
C GLN A 545 18.22 -28.02 5.28
N LEU A 546 17.82 -27.90 6.55
CA LEU A 546 18.73 -27.55 7.65
C LEU A 546 19.79 -28.64 7.85
N ALA A 547 19.41 -29.92 7.81
CA ALA A 547 20.34 -31.04 7.91
C ALA A 547 21.34 -31.05 6.74
N LEU A 548 20.88 -30.78 5.51
CA LEU A 548 21.75 -30.66 4.34
C LEU A 548 22.77 -29.51 4.50
N ALA A 549 22.32 -28.34 4.95
CA ALA A 549 23.20 -27.20 5.21
C ALA A 549 24.28 -27.52 6.27
N THR A 550 23.89 -28.22 7.34
CA THR A 550 24.81 -28.70 8.38
C THR A 550 25.84 -29.68 7.80
N GLU A 551 25.40 -30.66 7.02
CA GLU A 551 26.28 -31.66 6.41
C GLU A 551 27.30 -31.02 5.46
N LEU A 552 26.85 -30.10 4.60
CA LEU A 552 27.68 -29.39 3.64
C LEU A 552 28.50 -28.26 4.27
N LYS A 553 28.30 -27.96 5.56
CA LYS A 553 28.88 -26.80 6.26
C LYS A 553 28.63 -25.49 5.51
N LYS A 554 27.44 -25.34 4.93
CA LYS A 554 27.03 -24.14 4.20
C LYS A 554 26.22 -23.22 5.10
N PRO A 555 26.34 -21.89 4.96
CA PRO A 555 25.43 -20.95 5.62
C PRO A 555 23.97 -21.20 5.24
N VAL A 556 23.04 -20.73 6.07
CA VAL A 556 21.61 -20.87 5.81
C VAL A 556 20.85 -19.55 6.00
N VAL A 557 19.94 -19.22 5.08
CA VAL A 557 19.00 -18.10 5.18
C VAL A 557 17.62 -18.64 5.59
N VAL A 558 17.08 -18.13 6.69
CA VAL A 558 15.94 -18.69 7.40
C VAL A 558 14.78 -17.71 7.51
N HIS A 559 13.62 -18.14 7.01
CA HIS A 559 12.32 -17.51 7.16
C HIS A 559 11.62 -17.92 8.46
N CYS A 560 11.09 -16.97 9.24
CA CYS A 560 10.31 -17.29 10.43
C CYS A 560 9.14 -16.35 10.68
N VAL A 561 7.91 -16.83 10.45
CA VAL A 561 6.68 -16.07 10.73
C VAL A 561 5.76 -16.84 11.66
N LYS A 562 5.53 -16.26 12.85
CA LYS A 562 4.72 -16.84 13.95
C LYS A 562 5.12 -18.26 14.37
N ALA A 563 6.33 -18.70 14.02
CA ALA A 563 6.87 -20.02 14.30
C ALA A 563 8.08 -20.00 15.26
N THR A 564 8.33 -18.89 15.95
CA THR A 564 9.54 -18.69 16.77
C THR A 564 9.75 -19.78 17.83
N GLY A 565 8.67 -20.25 18.46
CA GLY A 565 8.74 -21.34 19.44
C GLY A 565 9.12 -22.70 18.86
N ASP A 566 8.62 -23.03 17.67
CA ASP A 566 8.97 -24.30 16.98
C ASP A 566 10.38 -24.21 16.41
N MET A 567 10.74 -23.07 15.85
CA MET A 567 12.09 -22.81 15.35
C MET A 567 13.13 -22.89 16.47
N GLN A 568 12.86 -22.29 17.63
CA GLN A 568 13.73 -22.40 18.79
C GLN A 568 13.93 -23.86 19.22
N ARG A 569 12.85 -24.63 19.24
CA ARG A 569 12.86 -26.04 19.59
C ARG A 569 13.74 -26.82 18.61
N MET A 570 13.51 -26.66 17.32
CA MET A 570 14.29 -27.33 16.27
C MET A 570 15.77 -26.99 16.34
N PHE A 571 16.15 -25.72 16.55
CA PHE A 571 17.56 -25.36 16.70
C PHE A 571 18.21 -25.94 17.96
N ARG A 572 17.46 -26.07 19.05
CA ARG A 572 17.96 -26.62 20.31
C ARG A 572 18.08 -28.14 20.26
N GLU A 573 17.15 -28.81 19.60
CA GLU A 573 17.08 -30.27 19.50
C GLU A 573 17.93 -30.82 18.34
N ALA A 574 18.33 -29.97 17.38
CA ALA A 574 19.22 -30.36 16.30
C ALA A 574 20.58 -30.86 16.85
N PRO A 575 21.10 -32.00 16.35
CA PRO A 575 22.38 -32.55 16.81
C PRO A 575 23.55 -31.63 16.50
N ASP A 576 23.51 -30.99 15.33
CA ASP A 576 24.39 -29.90 14.92
C ASP A 576 23.63 -28.91 14.03
N LEU A 577 24.17 -27.71 13.93
CA LEU A 577 23.62 -26.62 13.13
C LEU A 577 24.58 -26.21 12.03
N PRO A 578 24.10 -25.49 11.00
CA PRO A 578 24.98 -24.83 10.03
C PRO A 578 25.97 -23.89 10.71
N PRO A 579 27.13 -23.58 10.08
CA PRO A 579 28.14 -22.72 10.68
C PRO A 579 27.65 -21.28 10.86
N ARG A 580 26.73 -20.82 10.01
CA ARG A 580 26.16 -19.47 10.03
C ARG A 580 24.67 -19.55 9.66
N ILE A 581 23.83 -18.93 10.46
CA ILE A 581 22.36 -18.93 10.32
C ILE A 581 21.90 -17.48 10.25
N TYR A 582 21.33 -17.10 9.12
CA TYR A 582 20.78 -15.79 8.89
C TYR A 582 19.26 -15.81 9.06
N MET A 583 18.77 -15.13 10.09
CA MET A 583 17.35 -14.89 10.31
C MET A 583 16.93 -13.64 9.53
N HIS A 584 16.42 -13.82 8.31
CA HIS A 584 16.01 -12.71 7.43
C HIS A 584 14.74 -12.04 7.96
N SER A 585 14.58 -10.75 7.66
CA SER A 585 13.48 -9.86 8.03
C SER A 585 13.00 -10.11 9.45
N PHE A 586 13.94 -10.10 10.41
CA PHE A 586 13.73 -10.67 11.73
C PHE A 586 12.59 -9.96 12.48
N GLY A 587 11.44 -10.63 12.54
CA GLY A 587 10.22 -10.14 13.22
C GLY A 587 10.04 -10.68 14.65
N GLY A 588 11.05 -11.35 15.21
CA GLY A 588 11.00 -11.93 16.55
C GLY A 588 11.05 -10.89 17.68
N SER A 589 10.84 -11.31 18.93
CA SER A 589 11.04 -10.42 20.09
C SER A 589 12.52 -10.31 20.45
N SER A 590 12.93 -9.23 21.13
CA SER A 590 14.30 -9.12 21.68
C SER A 590 14.64 -10.26 22.64
N GLU A 591 13.63 -10.85 23.27
CA GLU A 591 13.80 -12.03 24.11
C GLU A 591 14.14 -13.27 23.28
N PHE A 592 13.45 -13.48 22.15
CA PHE A 592 13.79 -14.56 21.23
C PHE A 592 15.19 -14.38 20.65
N LEU A 593 15.57 -13.15 20.26
CA LEU A 593 16.92 -12.81 19.80
C LEU A 593 17.98 -13.17 20.85
N ARG A 594 17.76 -12.79 22.12
CA ARG A 594 18.66 -13.16 23.22
C ARG A 594 18.76 -14.67 23.38
N GLN A 595 17.65 -15.38 23.32
CA GLN A 595 17.65 -16.84 23.44
C GLN A 595 18.45 -17.54 22.34
N LEU A 596 18.47 -16.99 21.12
CA LEU A 596 19.31 -17.50 20.03
C LEU A 596 20.79 -17.16 20.29
N THR A 597 21.10 -15.89 20.55
CA THR A 597 22.49 -15.41 20.71
C THR A 597 23.20 -15.92 21.97
N THR A 598 22.47 -16.26 23.04
CA THR A 598 23.05 -16.84 24.26
C THR A 598 23.00 -18.37 24.28
N MET A 599 22.70 -19.01 23.16
CA MET A 599 22.65 -20.47 23.08
C MET A 599 24.05 -21.05 23.30
N LYS A 600 24.24 -21.87 24.35
CA LYS A 600 25.57 -22.33 24.83
C LYS A 600 26.51 -22.90 23.75
N LYS A 601 25.98 -23.55 22.71
CA LYS A 601 26.78 -24.23 21.68
C LYS A 601 26.84 -23.48 20.33
N TYR A 602 25.83 -22.67 20.02
CA TYR A 602 25.62 -22.13 18.66
C TYR A 602 25.25 -20.65 18.63
N GLY A 603 25.29 -19.95 19.77
CA GLY A 603 24.83 -18.56 19.86
C GLY A 603 25.60 -17.59 18.98
N ASP A 604 26.87 -17.90 18.70
CA ASP A 604 27.76 -17.18 17.80
C ASP A 604 27.47 -17.41 16.31
N ARG A 605 26.50 -18.27 15.96
CA ARG A 605 26.19 -18.60 14.55
C ARG A 605 25.07 -17.75 13.96
N PHE A 606 24.31 -17.03 14.79
CA PHE A 606 23.10 -16.32 14.35
C PHE A 606 23.38 -14.88 13.89
N TYR A 607 22.86 -14.54 12.71
CA TYR A 607 22.81 -13.21 12.11
C TYR A 607 21.36 -12.78 11.94
N PHE A 608 21.09 -11.47 11.94
CA PHE A 608 19.74 -10.91 11.93
C PHE A 608 19.61 -9.80 10.89
N GLY A 609 18.63 -9.97 10.01
CA GLY A 609 18.36 -9.10 8.88
C GLY A 609 17.22 -8.17 9.18
N PHE A 610 17.30 -6.97 8.62
CA PHE A 610 16.21 -6.04 8.71
C PHE A 610 16.03 -5.26 7.41
N SER A 611 14.77 -5.20 6.96
CA SER A 611 14.32 -4.42 5.81
C SER A 611 13.41 -3.27 6.23
N SER A 612 13.43 -2.18 5.47
CA SER A 612 12.49 -1.06 5.68
C SER A 612 11.05 -1.52 5.47
N VAL A 613 10.83 -2.29 4.40
CA VAL A 613 9.51 -2.72 3.92
C VAL A 613 8.82 -3.63 4.93
N ILE A 614 9.55 -4.51 5.62
CA ILE A 614 8.97 -5.45 6.59
C ILE A 614 9.11 -4.94 8.02
N ASN A 615 10.32 -4.57 8.46
CA ASN A 615 10.60 -4.36 9.87
C ASN A 615 10.13 -2.99 10.38
N LEU A 616 10.16 -1.92 9.57
CA LEU A 616 9.69 -0.59 10.02
C LEU A 616 8.17 -0.52 10.23
N ARG A 617 7.44 -1.57 9.83
CA ARG A 617 6.02 -1.78 10.17
C ARG A 617 5.76 -2.00 11.66
N SER A 618 6.80 -2.23 12.47
CA SER A 618 6.74 -2.56 13.89
C SER A 618 7.58 -1.58 14.72
N PRO A 619 6.99 -0.90 15.72
CA PRO A 619 7.75 0.02 16.58
C PRO A 619 8.78 -0.71 17.46
N LYS A 620 8.67 -2.04 17.58
CA LYS A 620 9.62 -2.87 18.35
C LYS A 620 10.96 -3.06 17.65
N THR A 621 11.03 -2.76 16.35
CA THR A 621 12.23 -2.97 15.53
C THR A 621 13.41 -2.18 16.08
N GLN A 622 13.18 -0.97 16.59
CA GLN A 622 14.22 -0.19 17.26
C GLN A 622 14.85 -0.95 18.44
N ASP A 623 14.05 -1.51 19.34
CA ASP A 623 14.55 -2.24 20.51
C ASP A 623 15.26 -3.54 20.11
N ILE A 624 14.80 -4.18 19.04
CA ILE A 624 15.41 -5.40 18.51
C ILE A 624 16.78 -5.08 17.92
N ILE A 625 16.87 -4.11 17.01
CA ILE A 625 18.13 -3.65 16.40
C ILE A 625 19.13 -3.23 17.49
N ARG A 626 18.66 -2.49 18.50
CA ARG A 626 19.50 -2.09 19.63
C ARG A 626 20.06 -3.30 20.40
N THR A 627 19.29 -4.38 20.51
CA THR A 627 19.70 -5.62 21.19
C THR A 627 20.59 -6.51 20.31
N THR A 628 20.48 -6.43 18.98
CA THR A 628 21.28 -7.23 18.05
C THR A 628 22.77 -6.94 18.22
N PRO A 629 23.65 -7.94 18.37
CA PRO A 629 25.09 -7.72 18.39
C PRO A 629 25.58 -7.07 17.10
N ASP A 630 26.52 -6.12 17.20
CA ASP A 630 26.97 -5.29 16.10
C ASP A 630 27.61 -6.11 14.97
N ASP A 631 28.29 -7.20 15.32
CA ASP A 631 28.95 -8.14 14.40
C ASP A 631 27.97 -9.15 13.75
N ARG A 632 26.66 -9.03 14.02
CA ARG A 632 25.59 -9.96 13.60
C ARG A 632 24.41 -9.27 12.89
N LEU A 633 24.52 -7.98 12.64
CA LEU A 633 23.46 -7.20 12.00
C LEU A 633 23.65 -7.17 10.48
N LEU A 634 22.61 -7.51 9.72
CA LEU A 634 22.60 -7.49 8.26
C LEU A 634 21.54 -6.53 7.74
N LEU A 635 21.85 -5.89 6.61
CA LEU A 635 20.96 -5.00 5.87
C LEU A 635 20.36 -5.76 4.69
N GLU A 636 19.06 -5.61 4.45
CA GLU A 636 18.40 -6.24 3.31
C GLU A 636 17.25 -5.40 2.75
N SER A 637 16.88 -5.61 1.48
CA SER A 637 15.68 -5.00 0.90
C SER A 637 14.43 -5.87 1.04
N ASP A 638 14.59 -7.20 0.93
CA ASP A 638 13.49 -8.17 0.85
C ASP A 638 12.48 -7.85 -0.28
N LEU A 639 12.98 -7.35 -1.41
CA LEU A 639 12.17 -6.92 -2.56
C LEU A 639 12.36 -7.80 -3.79
N CYS A 640 11.30 -7.93 -4.59
CA CYS A 640 11.36 -8.41 -5.97
C CYS A 640 11.67 -7.28 -6.98
N ASP A 641 11.36 -6.03 -6.62
CA ASP A 641 11.53 -4.87 -7.49
C ASP A 641 12.94 -4.24 -7.32
N PRO A 642 13.84 -4.39 -8.33
CA PRO A 642 15.19 -3.83 -8.26
C PRO A 642 15.17 -2.29 -8.31
N MET A 643 14.17 -1.64 -8.91
CA MET A 643 14.14 -0.19 -9.06
C MET A 643 13.95 0.53 -7.72
N ARG A 644 13.28 -0.12 -6.77
CA ARG A 644 13.04 0.40 -5.41
C ARG A 644 14.08 -0.04 -4.39
N ALA A 645 14.87 -1.06 -4.69
CA ALA A 645 15.70 -1.73 -3.70
C ALA A 645 16.74 -0.79 -3.07
N GLU A 646 17.46 0.00 -3.88
CA GLU A 646 18.49 0.92 -3.37
C GLU A 646 17.89 1.98 -2.44
N TYR A 647 16.71 2.50 -2.78
CA TYR A 647 15.99 3.47 -1.95
C TYR A 647 15.61 2.90 -0.58
N GLU A 648 15.04 1.69 -0.57
CA GLU A 648 14.63 1.00 0.67
C GLU A 648 15.82 0.59 1.54
N LEU A 649 16.93 0.15 0.92
CA LEU A 649 18.20 -0.13 1.61
C LEU A 649 18.72 1.12 2.33
N ARG A 650 18.71 2.28 1.66
CA ARG A 650 19.17 3.55 2.24
C ARG A 650 18.30 4.00 3.41
N ILE A 651 16.98 3.83 3.34
CA ILE A 651 16.07 4.09 4.46
C ILE A 651 16.43 3.23 5.66
N MET A 652 16.59 1.92 5.44
CA MET A 652 16.85 1.01 6.55
C MET A 652 18.23 1.20 7.15
N LEU A 653 19.21 1.51 6.32
CA LEU A 653 20.56 1.85 6.73
C LEU A 653 20.58 3.11 7.62
N ALA A 654 19.88 4.17 7.22
CA ALA A 654 19.72 5.37 8.04
C ALA A 654 19.09 5.05 9.39
N PHE A 655 18.07 4.18 9.40
CA PHE A 655 17.40 3.77 10.64
C PHE A 655 18.33 2.96 11.55
N ILE A 656 19.11 2.02 11.02
CA ILE A 656 20.11 1.28 11.78
C ILE A 656 21.13 2.25 12.41
N ALA A 657 21.62 3.22 11.63
CA ALA A 657 22.56 4.24 12.10
C ALA A 657 21.98 5.04 13.28
N ASP A 658 20.72 5.48 13.17
CA ASP A 658 20.03 6.19 14.26
C ASP A 658 19.90 5.35 15.54
N VAL A 659 19.48 4.09 15.40
CA VAL A 659 19.22 3.23 16.55
C VAL A 659 20.51 2.86 17.28
N LYS A 660 21.59 2.64 16.53
CA LYS A 660 22.90 2.26 17.05
C LYS A 660 23.77 3.45 17.47
N GLY A 661 23.40 4.67 17.06
CA GLY A 661 24.23 5.86 17.26
C GLY A 661 25.50 5.82 16.40
N TRP A 662 25.44 5.18 15.22
CA TRP A 662 26.53 5.11 14.27
C TRP A 662 26.45 6.24 13.24
N SER A 663 27.57 6.52 12.56
CA SER A 663 27.51 7.23 11.28
C SER A 663 26.90 6.31 10.21
N VAL A 664 26.31 6.88 9.16
CA VAL A 664 25.78 6.08 8.05
C VAL A 664 26.89 5.28 7.34
N ASN A 665 28.09 5.85 7.23
CA ASN A 665 29.26 5.16 6.69
C ASN A 665 29.64 3.94 7.56
N ASP A 666 29.63 4.10 8.89
CA ASP A 666 29.89 2.98 9.80
C ASP A 666 28.80 1.92 9.72
N ALA A 667 27.53 2.32 9.66
CA ALA A 667 26.44 1.38 9.47
C ALA A 667 26.63 0.57 8.19
N ALA A 668 26.95 1.23 7.06
CA ALA A 668 27.14 0.57 5.77
C ALA A 668 28.32 -0.40 5.81
N ARG A 669 29.46 0.08 6.32
CA ARG A 669 30.67 -0.70 6.49
C ARG A 669 30.45 -1.92 7.38
N ILE A 670 29.86 -1.75 8.56
CA ILE A 670 29.60 -2.84 9.51
C ILE A 670 28.66 -3.88 8.88
N THR A 671 27.52 -3.46 8.30
CA THR A 671 26.58 -4.41 7.69
C THR A 671 27.19 -5.13 6.50
N ARG A 672 28.01 -4.44 5.68
CA ARG A 672 28.75 -5.05 4.56
C ARG A 672 29.79 -6.06 5.05
N GLU A 673 30.59 -5.72 6.06
CA GLU A 673 31.56 -6.63 6.66
C GLU A 673 30.87 -7.88 7.24
N ASN A 674 29.71 -7.69 7.89
CA ASN A 674 28.90 -8.78 8.42
C ASN A 674 28.37 -9.67 7.29
N ALA A 675 27.87 -9.09 6.19
CA ALA A 675 27.39 -9.84 5.03
C ALA A 675 28.53 -10.62 4.35
N ASN A 676 29.70 -10.01 4.20
CA ASN A 676 30.89 -10.67 3.68
C ASN A 676 31.35 -11.81 4.59
N ARG A 677 31.27 -11.69 5.92
CA ARG A 677 31.54 -12.81 6.84
C ARG A 677 30.49 -13.92 6.77
N PHE A 678 29.24 -13.57 6.43
CA PHE A 678 28.17 -14.53 6.30
C PHE A 678 28.29 -15.36 5.01
N TYR A 679 28.41 -14.68 3.87
CA TYR A 679 28.46 -15.27 2.53
C TYR A 679 29.86 -15.66 2.05
N GLY A 680 30.91 -15.12 2.68
CA GLY A 680 32.30 -15.46 2.38
C GLY A 680 32.67 -16.89 2.78
N GLU A 681 33.77 -17.39 2.21
CA GLU A 681 34.30 -18.73 2.46
C GLU A 681 34.91 -18.88 3.86
#